data_AF-A0A1Z5SLS2-F1
#
_entry.id   AF-A0A1Z5SLS2-F1
#
_cell.length_a   1.000
_cell.length_b   1.000
_cell.length_c   1.000
_cell.angle_alpha   90.00
_cell.angle_beta   90.00
_cell.angle_gamma   90.00
#
_symmetry.space_group_name_H-M   'P 1'
#
loop_
_entity.id
_entity.type
_entity.pdbx_description
1 polymer ?
#
loop_
_entity_poly.entity_id
_entity_poly.type
_entity_poly.pdbx_seq_one_letter_code
_entity_poly.pdbx_strand_id
1 'polypeptide(L)'
;MRAFSCGVEDLIFTREGEEKRRDALQGAETLGTRVAAKYVGLVDGEEKEQEKELVVDPIELRKRMEGVLREEEQQAGLDSLMNSTTAKELSSLVTNSCLPTALVRAFPANQMQAMTSSGAKGSKVNANQISCNLGQQVLEGRRVPVMVSGKTLPCFKPFEPSVRAGGYIVDRFLTGVRPQEYFFHAMAGREGLIDTAVKTSRSGYLQRCLIKGMEGLKVEYDSSVRDADGSVIQFLYGEDGLDVAKSKYLSDFKFAAENLPSLLGGLGVRGDFDKVISHEASEYMKQAEKAYRKSGDLGASDPALALYSPSRHAGSMSESVYAAARKYVDENPDKVIRNKKKGIEGARGVTKTNFNAILDLRYLKSVVEAGEAVGVVAGQSVGEPSTQMTLNTFHLAGHSAKNVTLGIPRLREIVMTAAKNIATPTMTLRLIEEMSTDEAKKFAKGISKLALSEILDKVTVTETVGKGTAYTEAKKYQIRLDFFPSKEYMKEYAITVEDVVSTIEHRLLPRLQAMTRKELKKRGDEKSVKAGDKAKASDAMPEIGKSAGATEQESGRPEGDAEGGDDDSDAEGDDDATRDKAKSNRQQAGYEAYEDEEENRLAARNQREDEVEEPEDEGFGGSNKGSPEPDSSEDEEDAADERKARRSAAKDRENRIKTDRKTNDIVKFAFDDISGDSCTFTLEYDSATAKILMLHLVENAARSSLIQSVPGISGAMLDTAATEEAKGTPILAASGVNLPAMWDYQHIINPHHLYTNSVYDILTHYGVEAARASIVLELQSVFGGHGISVDPRHLTLIADYMTRDGGYQAFSRMGYRGNASPFMKMSFETTVGFLRDAVTEGDWDDLTNPSARIVTGRLGKIGTGGFDVFLPVRNGESGEKREIVEEDGDGDVEMEG
;
A
#
# COMPACT_ATOMS: atom_id res chain seq x y z
N MET A 1 32.95 3.41 -41.52
CA MET A 1 32.09 2.94 -40.40
C MET A 1 32.98 2.57 -39.23
N ARG A 2 32.61 2.91 -38.00
CA ARG A 2 33.23 2.33 -36.79
C ARG A 2 32.27 1.25 -36.28
N ALA A 3 32.72 0.00 -36.24
CA ALA A 3 31.95 -1.08 -35.64
C ALA A 3 32.01 -1.00 -34.10
N PHE A 4 30.98 -1.49 -33.43
CA PHE A 4 30.90 -1.62 -31.98
C PHE A 4 30.79 -3.11 -31.66
N SER A 5 31.64 -3.62 -30.76
CA SER A 5 31.66 -5.04 -30.37
C SER A 5 32.04 -5.17 -28.90
N CYS A 6 31.35 -6.01 -28.15
CA CYS A 6 31.64 -6.30 -26.74
C CYS A 6 32.22 -7.72 -26.65
N GLY A 7 33.41 -7.84 -26.05
CA GLY A 7 34.11 -9.11 -25.89
C GLY A 7 34.30 -9.52 -24.43
N VAL A 8 34.80 -10.73 -24.19
CA VAL A 8 35.11 -11.21 -22.82
C VAL A 8 36.19 -10.35 -22.16
N GLU A 9 37.11 -9.79 -22.96
CA GLU A 9 38.14 -8.85 -22.50
C GLU A 9 37.59 -7.59 -21.81
N ASP A 10 36.35 -7.19 -22.11
CA ASP A 10 35.68 -6.06 -21.46
C ASP A 10 35.18 -6.41 -20.04
N LEU A 11 35.19 -7.70 -19.66
CA LEU A 11 34.64 -8.22 -18.42
C LEU A 11 35.72 -8.66 -17.42
N ILE A 12 36.96 -8.84 -17.88
CA ILE A 12 38.06 -9.42 -17.10
C ILE A 12 38.69 -8.35 -16.19
N PHE A 13 39.02 -8.75 -14.96
CA PHE A 13 39.83 -7.96 -14.05
C PHE A 13 41.33 -8.12 -14.29
N THR A 14 42.06 -7.04 -14.02
CA THR A 14 43.50 -7.06 -13.81
C THR A 14 43.83 -7.98 -12.63
N ARG A 15 45.08 -8.46 -12.57
CA ARG A 15 45.53 -9.34 -11.49
C ARG A 15 45.36 -8.69 -10.11
N GLU A 16 45.75 -7.42 -9.98
CA GLU A 16 45.58 -6.63 -8.75
C GLU A 16 44.09 -6.48 -8.40
N GLY A 17 43.25 -6.28 -9.41
CA GLY A 17 41.80 -6.24 -9.26
C GLY A 17 41.18 -7.54 -8.72
N GLU A 18 41.67 -8.68 -9.19
CA GLU A 18 41.22 -10.00 -8.73
C GLU A 18 41.71 -10.31 -7.31
N GLU A 19 42.90 -9.87 -6.94
CA GLU A 19 43.42 -9.96 -5.56
C GLU A 19 42.55 -9.13 -4.61
N LYS A 20 42.29 -7.85 -4.94
CA LYS A 20 41.36 -6.98 -4.18
C LYS A 20 39.96 -7.58 -4.03
N ARG A 21 39.45 -8.23 -5.08
CA ARG A 21 38.14 -8.92 -5.02
C ARG A 21 38.15 -10.05 -3.99
N ARG A 22 39.21 -10.87 -3.96
CA ARG A 22 39.33 -11.97 -3.00
C ARG A 22 39.46 -11.47 -1.58
N ASP A 23 40.26 -10.42 -1.37
CA ASP A 23 40.44 -9.80 -0.06
C ASP A 23 39.11 -9.25 0.46
N ALA A 24 38.34 -8.56 -0.40
CA ALA A 24 37.00 -8.07 -0.09
C ALA A 24 36.00 -9.19 0.25
N LEU A 25 36.15 -10.39 -0.32
CA LEU A 25 35.25 -11.53 -0.11
C LEU A 25 35.65 -12.43 1.05
N GLN A 26 36.86 -12.28 1.61
CA GLN A 26 37.34 -13.11 2.72
C GLN A 26 36.45 -12.98 3.97
N GLY A 27 35.87 -11.79 4.19
CA GLY A 27 34.92 -11.55 5.27
C GLY A 27 33.59 -12.31 5.16
N ALA A 28 33.27 -12.90 4.00
CA ALA A 28 32.00 -13.61 3.80
C ALA A 28 31.87 -14.86 4.69
N GLU A 29 32.98 -15.52 5.01
CA GLU A 29 32.95 -16.75 5.83
C GLU A 29 32.59 -16.48 7.28
N THR A 30 33.00 -15.34 7.84
CA THR A 30 32.81 -14.99 9.25
C THR A 30 31.57 -14.12 9.49
N LEU A 31 31.14 -13.35 8.48
CA LEU A 31 30.02 -12.42 8.60
C LEU A 31 28.73 -13.08 9.08
N GLY A 32 28.37 -14.20 8.48
CA GLY A 32 27.11 -14.90 8.79
C GLY A 32 27.08 -15.36 10.25
N THR A 33 28.16 -15.95 10.75
CA THR A 33 28.29 -16.35 12.16
C THR A 33 28.17 -15.16 13.10
N ARG A 34 28.80 -14.03 12.77
CA ARG A 34 28.74 -12.80 13.59
C ARG A 34 27.33 -12.24 13.67
N VAL A 35 26.63 -12.16 12.54
CA VAL A 35 25.25 -11.64 12.48
C VAL A 35 24.30 -12.58 13.21
N ALA A 36 24.43 -13.90 13.00
CA ALA A 36 23.60 -14.89 13.68
C ALA A 36 23.81 -14.82 15.20
N ALA A 37 25.06 -14.77 15.67
CA ALA A 37 25.39 -14.69 17.08
C ALA A 37 24.90 -13.38 17.74
N LYS A 38 24.98 -12.26 17.02
CA LYS A 38 24.42 -10.98 17.46
C LYS A 38 22.90 -11.04 17.57
N TYR A 39 22.22 -11.65 16.60
CA TYR A 39 20.76 -11.75 16.58
C TYR A 39 20.22 -12.58 17.75
N VAL A 40 20.88 -13.68 18.11
CA VAL A 40 20.48 -14.51 19.25
C VAL A 40 21.02 -14.04 20.60
N GLY A 41 21.65 -12.86 20.67
CA GLY A 41 22.18 -12.30 21.92
C GLY A 41 23.27 -13.16 22.56
N LEU A 42 24.16 -13.76 21.75
CA LEU A 42 25.37 -14.43 22.24
C LEU A 42 26.59 -13.48 22.27
N VAL A 43 26.45 -12.28 21.73
CA VAL A 43 27.50 -11.24 21.69
C VAL A 43 26.86 -9.94 22.16
N ASP A 44 27.33 -9.40 23.28
CA ASP A 44 26.89 -8.09 23.78
C ASP A 44 27.46 -6.97 22.92
N GLY A 45 26.62 -5.97 22.62
CA GLY A 45 26.88 -4.89 21.66
C GLY A 45 27.99 -3.89 22.04
N GLU A 46 28.83 -4.17 23.05
CA GLU A 46 29.85 -3.25 23.56
C GLU A 46 31.31 -3.72 23.37
N GLU A 47 31.55 -4.93 22.85
CA GLU A 47 32.93 -5.34 22.57
C GLU A 47 33.41 -4.79 21.21
N LYS A 48 34.30 -3.80 21.34
CA LYS A 48 35.00 -3.09 20.27
C LYS A 48 35.49 -4.02 19.16
N GLU A 49 35.40 -3.49 17.94
CA GLU A 49 35.84 -3.96 16.62
C GLU A 49 37.33 -4.38 16.50
N GLN A 50 37.90 -5.07 17.48
CA GLN A 50 39.24 -5.63 17.40
C GLN A 50 39.16 -7.15 17.24
N GLU A 51 39.55 -7.60 16.05
CA GLU A 51 40.02 -8.93 15.63
C GLU A 51 40.44 -9.90 16.75
N LYS A 52 39.51 -10.33 17.59
CA LYS A 52 39.63 -11.54 18.40
C LYS A 52 38.62 -12.52 17.86
N GLU A 53 39.09 -13.72 17.53
CA GLU A 53 38.26 -14.85 17.13
C GLU A 53 37.03 -14.92 18.05
N LEU A 54 35.86 -14.68 17.48
CA LEU A 54 34.58 -14.86 18.12
C LEU A 54 34.45 -16.35 18.46
N VAL A 55 34.85 -16.73 19.67
CA VAL A 55 34.65 -18.08 20.22
C VAL A 55 33.18 -18.18 20.61
N VAL A 56 32.32 -18.36 19.60
CA VAL A 56 30.90 -18.66 19.81
C VAL A 56 30.78 -20.16 20.02
N ASP A 57 30.22 -20.59 21.15
CA ASP A 57 29.92 -22.00 21.38
C ASP A 57 28.97 -22.53 20.30
N PRO A 58 29.43 -23.42 19.38
CA PRO A 58 28.63 -23.81 18.22
C PRO A 58 27.36 -24.56 18.59
N ILE A 59 27.34 -25.20 19.76
CA ILE A 59 26.21 -25.98 20.27
C ILE A 59 25.09 -25.04 20.73
N GLU A 60 25.43 -23.97 21.47
CA GLU A 60 24.45 -23.02 21.98
C GLU A 60 23.88 -22.16 20.85
N LEU A 61 24.72 -21.71 19.92
CA LEU A 61 24.27 -21.01 18.71
C LEU A 61 23.26 -21.85 17.92
N ARG A 62 23.56 -23.13 17.70
CA ARG A 62 22.66 -24.05 16.99
C ARG A 62 21.32 -24.20 17.71
N LYS A 63 21.32 -24.32 19.03
CA LYS A 63 20.10 -24.46 19.84
C LYS A 63 19.21 -23.22 19.73
N ARG A 64 19.80 -22.02 19.77
CA ARG A 64 19.03 -20.76 19.60
C ARG A 64 18.54 -20.57 18.16
N MET A 65 19.35 -20.93 17.17
CA MET A 65 18.95 -20.95 15.76
C MET A 65 17.78 -21.91 15.47
N GLU A 66 17.71 -23.04 16.19
CA GLU A 66 16.54 -23.92 16.10
C GLU A 66 15.27 -23.25 16.64
N GLY A 67 15.38 -22.44 17.70
CA GLY A 67 14.27 -21.61 18.19
C GLY A 67 13.81 -20.61 17.13
N VAL A 68 14.77 -19.87 16.55
CA VAL A 68 14.50 -18.88 15.50
C VAL A 68 13.81 -19.50 14.29
N LEU A 69 14.21 -20.70 13.84
CA LEU A 69 13.58 -21.37 12.69
C LEU A 69 12.11 -21.75 12.93
N ARG A 70 11.73 -22.02 14.19
CA ARG A 70 10.35 -22.42 14.53
C ARG A 70 9.41 -21.23 14.59
N GLU A 71 9.93 -20.03 14.75
CA GLU A 71 9.17 -18.79 14.84
C GLU A 71 9.37 -17.95 13.57
N GLU A 72 8.32 -17.80 12.78
CA GLU A 72 8.40 -17.13 11.48
C GLU A 72 8.86 -15.66 11.59
N GLU A 73 8.38 -14.93 12.59
CA GLU A 73 8.77 -13.54 12.83
C GLU A 73 10.26 -13.42 13.17
N GLN A 74 10.78 -14.33 14.01
CA GLN A 74 12.19 -14.35 14.36
C GLN A 74 13.05 -14.71 13.15
N GLN A 75 12.62 -15.68 12.34
CA GLN A 75 13.32 -16.07 11.12
C GLN A 75 13.35 -14.92 10.09
N ALA A 76 12.22 -14.23 9.89
CA ALA A 76 12.14 -13.07 9.01
C ALA A 76 13.05 -11.92 9.48
N GLY A 77 13.09 -11.66 10.80
CA GLY A 77 13.99 -10.67 11.40
C GLY A 77 15.47 -11.00 11.17
N LEU A 78 15.85 -12.27 11.34
CA LEU A 78 17.21 -12.74 11.06
C LEU A 78 17.57 -12.55 9.58
N ASP A 79 16.66 -12.90 8.68
CA ASP A 79 16.90 -12.81 7.24
C ASP A 79 17.04 -11.35 6.77
N SER A 80 16.24 -10.44 7.31
CA SER A 80 16.36 -8.99 7.05
C SER A 80 17.70 -8.43 7.54
N LEU A 81 18.12 -8.78 8.75
CA LEU A 81 19.41 -8.37 9.29
C LEU A 81 20.59 -8.93 8.48
N MET A 82 20.50 -10.19 8.05
CA MET A 82 21.51 -10.83 7.20
C MET A 82 21.61 -10.16 5.84
N ASN A 83 20.47 -9.91 5.17
CA ASN A 83 20.40 -9.26 3.87
C ASN A 83 20.99 -7.84 3.91
N SER A 84 20.57 -7.02 4.88
CA SER A 84 21.06 -5.65 5.04
C SER A 84 22.56 -5.59 5.33
N THR A 85 23.07 -6.44 6.22
CA THR A 85 24.49 -6.48 6.57
C THR A 85 25.34 -6.95 5.39
N THR A 86 24.90 -7.99 4.70
CA THR A 86 25.62 -8.58 3.57
C THR A 86 25.64 -7.64 2.35
N ALA A 87 24.56 -6.89 2.11
CA ALA A 87 24.53 -5.86 1.09
C ALA A 87 25.52 -4.72 1.41
N LYS A 88 25.51 -4.23 2.66
CA LYS A 88 26.33 -3.10 3.10
C LYS A 88 27.82 -3.46 3.19
N GLU A 89 28.17 -4.56 3.85
CA GLU A 89 29.58 -4.87 4.16
C GLU A 89 30.30 -5.69 3.10
N LEU A 90 29.59 -6.53 2.33
CA LEU A 90 30.23 -7.37 1.29
C LEU A 90 29.97 -6.83 -0.10
N SER A 91 28.71 -6.79 -0.54
CA SER A 91 28.38 -6.48 -1.94
C SER A 91 28.81 -5.07 -2.33
N SER A 92 28.57 -4.07 -1.48
CA SER A 92 29.00 -2.69 -1.76
C SER A 92 30.52 -2.53 -1.74
N LEU A 93 31.21 -3.21 -0.80
CA LEU A 93 32.66 -3.15 -0.66
C LEU A 93 33.36 -3.78 -1.87
N VAL A 94 32.90 -4.94 -2.33
CA VAL A 94 33.40 -5.60 -3.55
C VAL A 94 33.16 -4.71 -4.77
N THR A 95 31.95 -4.15 -4.91
CA THR A 95 31.59 -3.30 -6.06
C THR A 95 32.50 -2.07 -6.14
N ASN A 96 32.70 -1.37 -5.02
CA ASN A 96 33.51 -0.15 -4.96
C ASN A 96 35.02 -0.41 -5.11
N SER A 97 35.49 -1.58 -4.64
CA SER A 97 36.90 -1.96 -4.75
C SER A 97 37.28 -2.42 -6.16
N CYS A 98 36.33 -3.00 -6.89
CA CYS A 98 36.56 -3.59 -8.20
C CYS A 98 36.12 -2.70 -9.37
N LEU A 99 34.93 -2.11 -9.34
CA LEU A 99 34.41 -1.35 -10.48
C LEU A 99 34.51 0.17 -10.24
N PRO A 100 35.03 0.96 -11.19
CA PRO A 100 35.48 0.61 -12.55
C PRO A 100 36.99 0.28 -12.67
N THR A 101 37.77 0.45 -11.60
CA THR A 101 39.25 0.52 -11.65
C THR A 101 39.95 -0.81 -11.85
N ALA A 102 39.33 -1.93 -11.48
CA ALA A 102 39.94 -3.26 -11.57
C ALA A 102 39.90 -3.87 -12.98
N LEU A 103 39.14 -3.32 -13.92
CA LEU A 103 38.97 -3.90 -15.26
C LEU A 103 40.22 -3.74 -16.12
N VAL A 104 40.52 -4.75 -16.95
CA VAL A 104 41.64 -4.71 -17.90
C VAL A 104 41.43 -3.58 -18.92
N ARG A 105 40.21 -3.42 -19.42
CA ARG A 105 39.81 -2.31 -20.26
C ARG A 105 39.02 -1.30 -19.44
N ALA A 106 39.48 -0.05 -19.44
CA ALA A 106 38.77 1.06 -18.83
C ALA A 106 37.86 1.77 -19.85
N PHE A 107 36.84 2.47 -19.37
CA PHE A 107 36.10 3.43 -20.17
C PHE A 107 37.02 4.50 -20.77
N PRO A 108 36.87 4.90 -22.05
CA PRO A 108 35.79 4.57 -23.00
C PRO A 108 36.04 3.34 -23.89
N ALA A 109 37.18 2.65 -23.75
CA ALA A 109 37.52 1.49 -24.58
C ALA A 109 36.71 0.24 -24.21
N ASN A 110 36.25 0.14 -22.96
CA ASN A 110 35.40 -0.93 -22.48
C ASN A 110 33.96 -0.79 -22.97
N GLN A 111 33.53 -1.71 -23.84
CA GLN A 111 32.20 -1.61 -24.46
C GLN A 111 31.06 -2.05 -23.54
N MET A 112 31.30 -2.97 -22.59
CA MET A 112 30.30 -3.33 -21.57
C MET A 112 29.98 -2.13 -20.65
N GLN A 113 31.01 -1.40 -20.22
CA GLN A 113 30.82 -0.17 -19.47
C GLN A 113 30.19 0.93 -20.33
N ALA A 114 30.56 1.03 -21.61
CA ALA A 114 29.92 1.99 -22.52
C ALA A 114 28.41 1.72 -22.65
N MET A 115 27.98 0.46 -22.82
CA MET A 115 26.55 0.11 -22.91
C MET A 115 25.78 0.44 -21.63
N THR A 116 26.35 0.11 -20.47
CA THR A 116 25.69 0.28 -19.17
C THR A 116 25.71 1.74 -18.69
N SER A 117 26.74 2.53 -19.02
CA SER A 117 26.82 3.95 -18.65
C SER A 117 26.04 4.86 -19.58
N SER A 118 25.94 4.52 -20.87
CA SER A 118 25.12 5.26 -21.85
C SER A 118 23.63 4.95 -21.76
N GLY A 119 23.24 3.88 -21.04
CA GLY A 119 21.87 3.40 -20.99
C GLY A 119 21.43 2.66 -22.27
N ALA A 120 22.38 2.26 -23.13
CA ALA A 120 22.06 1.54 -24.36
C ALA A 120 21.45 0.15 -24.08
N LYS A 121 22.09 -0.64 -23.20
CA LYS A 121 21.54 -1.92 -22.71
C LYS A 121 22.24 -2.36 -21.43
N GLY A 122 21.45 -2.89 -20.50
CA GLY A 122 21.91 -3.35 -19.20
C GLY A 122 22.21 -2.19 -18.23
N SER A 123 22.50 -2.56 -16.98
CA SER A 123 22.78 -1.65 -15.88
C SER A 123 24.15 -1.94 -15.25
N LYS A 124 24.61 -1.04 -14.38
CA LYS A 124 25.80 -1.28 -13.54
C LYS A 124 25.67 -2.54 -12.70
N VAL A 125 24.44 -2.90 -12.29
CA VAL A 125 24.18 -4.14 -11.54
C VAL A 125 24.48 -5.37 -12.40
N ASN A 126 24.10 -5.38 -13.68
CA ASN A 126 24.42 -6.48 -14.58
C ASN A 126 25.93 -6.63 -14.77
N ALA A 127 26.65 -5.52 -14.99
CA ALA A 127 28.11 -5.55 -15.08
C ALA A 127 28.75 -6.05 -13.78
N ASN A 128 28.21 -5.67 -12.62
CA ASN A 128 28.65 -6.15 -11.32
C ASN A 128 28.46 -7.65 -11.13
N GLN A 129 27.29 -8.19 -11.49
CA GLN A 129 27.01 -9.63 -11.37
C GLN A 129 27.89 -10.48 -12.29
N ILE A 130 28.26 -9.94 -13.46
CA ILE A 130 29.12 -10.63 -14.40
C ILE A 130 30.58 -10.65 -13.92
N SER A 131 31.11 -9.51 -13.46
CA SER A 131 32.54 -9.34 -13.17
C SER A 131 32.92 -9.45 -11.69
N CYS A 132 32.05 -9.11 -10.74
CA CYS A 132 32.34 -9.11 -9.30
C CYS A 132 31.81 -10.37 -8.59
N ASN A 133 30.50 -10.42 -8.36
CA ASN A 133 29.76 -11.47 -7.67
C ASN A 133 28.26 -11.31 -7.90
N LEU A 134 27.49 -12.40 -7.85
CA LEU A 134 26.03 -12.35 -8.00
C LEU A 134 25.33 -11.71 -6.79
N GLY A 135 25.85 -11.96 -5.59
CA GLY A 135 25.31 -11.42 -4.34
C GLY A 135 24.18 -12.27 -3.74
N GLN A 136 23.42 -11.68 -2.81
CA GLN A 136 22.35 -12.35 -2.08
C GLN A 136 21.17 -12.67 -3.01
N GLN A 137 20.76 -13.93 -3.06
CA GLN A 137 19.49 -14.33 -3.67
C GLN A 137 18.38 -14.11 -2.65
N VAL A 138 17.38 -13.31 -3.02
CA VAL A 138 16.22 -12.98 -2.19
C VAL A 138 15.00 -13.66 -2.82
N LEU A 139 14.19 -14.32 -2.00
CA LEU A 139 12.95 -14.99 -2.38
C LEU A 139 11.81 -14.48 -1.50
N GLU A 140 10.74 -13.93 -2.08
CA GLU A 140 9.60 -13.34 -1.36
C GLU A 140 10.01 -12.29 -0.31
N GLY A 141 11.10 -11.54 -0.57
CA GLY A 141 11.69 -10.59 0.37
C GLY A 141 12.50 -11.22 1.52
N ARG A 142 12.53 -12.55 1.59
CA ARG A 142 13.30 -13.36 2.55
C ARG A 142 14.54 -13.97 1.91
N ARG A 143 15.32 -14.71 2.70
CA ARG A 143 16.44 -15.51 2.18
C ARG A 143 15.94 -16.85 1.67
N VAL A 144 16.87 -17.67 1.20
CA VAL A 144 16.59 -19.05 0.76
C VAL A 144 15.83 -19.82 1.85
N PRO A 145 14.73 -20.51 1.51
CA PRO A 145 13.94 -21.25 2.48
C PRO A 145 14.75 -22.39 3.12
N VAL A 146 14.47 -22.64 4.39
CA VAL A 146 15.12 -23.67 5.19
C VAL A 146 14.17 -24.85 5.36
N MET A 147 14.67 -26.08 5.17
CA MET A 147 13.91 -27.30 5.43
C MET A 147 13.67 -27.48 6.94
N VAL A 148 12.68 -28.29 7.32
CA VAL A 148 12.40 -28.66 8.73
C VAL A 148 13.63 -29.23 9.46
N SER A 149 14.58 -29.82 8.73
CA SER A 149 15.85 -30.30 9.27
C SER A 149 16.86 -29.19 9.64
N GLY A 150 16.52 -27.92 9.43
CA GLY A 150 17.42 -26.77 9.60
C GLY A 150 18.41 -26.58 8.46
N LYS A 151 18.24 -27.28 7.33
CA LYS A 151 19.14 -27.22 6.17
C LYS A 151 18.51 -26.46 5.02
N THR A 152 19.27 -25.60 4.35
CA THR A 152 18.87 -24.98 3.08
C THR A 152 19.07 -25.92 1.89
N LEU A 153 20.14 -26.72 1.91
CA LEU A 153 20.37 -27.83 0.98
C LEU A 153 20.94 -29.06 1.69
N PRO A 154 20.77 -30.28 1.13
CA PRO A 154 21.31 -31.50 1.72
C PRO A 154 22.82 -31.48 1.96
N CYS A 155 23.57 -30.72 1.17
CA CYS A 155 25.02 -30.56 1.26
C CYS A 155 25.48 -29.63 2.39
N PHE A 156 24.59 -28.80 2.96
CA PHE A 156 24.91 -27.95 4.10
C PHE A 156 24.61 -28.68 5.41
N LYS A 157 25.33 -28.29 6.47
CA LYS A 157 25.03 -28.79 7.81
C LYS A 157 23.73 -28.13 8.31
N PRO A 158 23.01 -28.79 9.25
CA PRO A 158 21.88 -28.16 9.91
C PRO A 158 22.30 -26.86 10.61
N PHE A 159 21.52 -25.79 10.42
CA PHE A 159 21.72 -24.47 11.02
C PHE A 159 23.08 -23.85 10.71
N GLU A 160 23.60 -24.08 9.50
CA GLU A 160 24.86 -23.49 9.06
C GLU A 160 24.73 -21.96 8.96
N PRO A 161 25.49 -21.18 9.75
CA PRO A 161 25.35 -19.71 9.79
C PRO A 161 26.06 -19.01 8.62
N SER A 162 26.76 -19.74 7.76
CA SER A 162 27.48 -19.16 6.61
C SER A 162 26.53 -18.42 5.67
N VAL A 163 26.95 -17.25 5.16
CA VAL A 163 26.16 -16.47 4.20
C VAL A 163 25.88 -17.26 2.91
N ARG A 164 26.82 -18.13 2.49
CA ARG A 164 26.65 -19.00 1.32
C ARG A 164 25.51 -20.01 1.50
N ALA A 165 25.37 -20.57 2.72
CA ALA A 165 24.32 -21.52 3.02
C ALA A 165 22.93 -20.87 2.92
N GLY A 166 22.82 -19.58 3.24
CA GLY A 166 21.58 -18.81 3.10
C GLY A 166 21.46 -18.00 1.80
N GLY A 167 22.11 -18.44 0.72
CA GLY A 167 21.86 -17.91 -0.62
C GLY A 167 22.74 -16.74 -1.08
N TYR A 168 23.81 -16.39 -0.35
CA TYR A 168 24.78 -15.42 -0.84
C TYR A 168 25.76 -16.04 -1.84
N ILE A 169 25.68 -15.63 -3.09
CA ILE A 169 26.53 -16.15 -4.17
C ILE A 169 27.78 -15.26 -4.28
N VAL A 170 28.91 -15.86 -3.89
CA VAL A 170 30.23 -15.22 -3.93
C VAL A 170 30.86 -15.29 -5.32
N ASP A 171 30.51 -16.32 -6.08
CA ASP A 171 30.99 -16.52 -7.43
C ASP A 171 30.25 -15.60 -8.42
N ARG A 172 30.76 -15.52 -9.66
CA ARG A 172 30.31 -14.57 -10.71
C ARG A 172 30.06 -15.31 -12.02
N PHE A 173 29.26 -14.73 -12.91
CA PHE A 173 28.98 -15.38 -14.21
C PHE A 173 30.24 -15.64 -15.04
N LEU A 174 31.24 -14.74 -14.98
CA LEU A 174 32.48 -14.87 -15.75
C LEU A 174 33.26 -16.17 -15.46
N THR A 175 33.31 -16.59 -14.19
CA THR A 175 34.07 -17.79 -13.76
C THR A 175 33.20 -19.02 -13.54
N GLY A 176 31.88 -18.87 -13.68
CA GLY A 176 30.90 -19.89 -13.32
C GLY A 176 30.55 -19.88 -11.83
N VAL A 177 29.39 -20.46 -11.53
CA VAL A 177 28.83 -20.60 -10.18
C VAL A 177 28.89 -22.06 -9.73
N ARG A 178 29.05 -22.31 -8.42
CA ARG A 178 29.08 -23.66 -7.86
C ARG A 178 27.70 -24.33 -7.90
N PRO A 179 27.61 -25.67 -7.85
CA PRO A 179 26.31 -26.36 -7.89
C PRO A 179 25.31 -25.93 -6.80
N GLN A 180 25.79 -25.63 -5.58
CA GLN A 180 24.90 -25.18 -4.50
C GLN A 180 24.31 -23.79 -4.81
N GLU A 181 25.17 -22.88 -5.27
CA GLU A 181 24.83 -21.49 -5.61
C GLU A 181 23.96 -21.43 -6.88
N TYR A 182 24.25 -22.29 -7.85
CA TYR A 182 23.45 -22.45 -9.06
C TYR A 182 22.00 -22.79 -8.74
N PHE A 183 21.77 -23.69 -7.78
CA PHE A 183 20.42 -24.08 -7.38
C PHE A 183 19.66 -22.90 -6.75
N PHE A 184 20.30 -22.13 -5.87
CA PHE A 184 19.68 -20.92 -5.30
C PHE A 184 19.42 -19.85 -6.35
N HIS A 185 20.33 -19.69 -7.33
CA HIS A 185 20.11 -18.78 -8.43
C HIS A 185 18.92 -19.20 -9.31
N ALA A 186 18.77 -20.51 -9.57
CA ALA A 186 17.64 -21.05 -10.30
C ALA A 186 16.31 -20.86 -9.55
N MET A 187 16.31 -20.95 -8.21
CA MET A 187 15.14 -20.62 -7.39
C MET A 187 14.70 -19.16 -7.60
N ALA A 188 15.64 -18.21 -7.51
CA ALA A 188 15.35 -16.79 -7.71
C ALA A 188 14.89 -16.49 -9.15
N GLY A 189 15.48 -17.16 -10.15
CA GLY A 189 15.03 -17.07 -11.53
C GLY A 189 13.60 -17.59 -11.74
N ARG A 190 13.24 -18.70 -11.09
CA ARG A 190 11.90 -19.31 -11.21
C ARG A 190 10.81 -18.45 -10.58
N GLU A 191 11.10 -17.78 -9.47
CA GLU A 191 10.15 -16.86 -8.83
C GLU A 191 9.70 -15.75 -9.79
N GLY A 192 10.63 -15.10 -10.47
CA GLY A 192 10.30 -14.06 -11.47
C GLY A 192 9.41 -14.58 -12.61
N LEU A 193 9.58 -15.84 -13.02
CA LEU A 193 8.74 -16.48 -14.03
C LEU A 193 7.33 -16.80 -13.49
N ILE A 194 7.23 -17.29 -12.25
CA ILE A 194 5.94 -17.55 -11.59
C ILE A 194 5.14 -16.25 -11.45
N ASP A 195 5.80 -15.17 -11.02
CA ASP A 195 5.19 -13.87 -10.89
C ASP A 195 4.67 -13.32 -12.21
N THR A 196 5.44 -13.49 -13.28
CA THR A 196 5.02 -13.12 -14.63
C THR A 196 3.77 -13.92 -15.04
N ALA A 197 3.67 -15.20 -14.68
CA ALA A 197 2.53 -16.04 -15.01
C ALA A 197 1.27 -15.71 -14.21
N VAL A 198 1.39 -15.42 -12.90
CA VAL A 198 0.24 -15.26 -12.00
C VAL A 198 -0.25 -13.81 -11.91
N LYS A 199 0.65 -12.83 -11.94
CA LYS A 199 0.29 -11.44 -11.63
C LYS A 199 -0.15 -10.63 -12.86
N THR A 200 0.18 -11.07 -14.08
CA THR A 200 -0.12 -10.34 -15.32
C THR A 200 -1.62 -10.27 -15.65
N SER A 201 -2.41 -11.31 -15.34
CA SER A 201 -3.86 -11.32 -15.60
C SER A 201 -4.59 -10.21 -14.83
N ARG A 202 -4.20 -9.99 -13.57
CA ARG A 202 -4.88 -9.09 -12.62
C ARG A 202 -4.87 -7.62 -13.03
N SER A 203 -3.81 -7.18 -13.70
CA SER A 203 -3.69 -5.80 -14.19
C SER A 203 -4.64 -5.52 -15.38
N GLY A 204 -4.83 -6.51 -16.26
CA GLY A 204 -5.70 -6.37 -17.43
C GLY A 204 -7.17 -6.19 -17.07
N TYR A 205 -7.67 -6.94 -16.08
CA TYR A 205 -9.05 -6.81 -15.61
C TYR A 205 -9.30 -5.44 -14.97
N LEU A 206 -8.38 -4.97 -14.12
CA LEU A 206 -8.43 -3.63 -13.52
C LEU A 206 -8.49 -2.52 -14.58
N GLN A 207 -7.65 -2.63 -15.62
CA GLN A 207 -7.65 -1.67 -16.73
C GLN A 207 -8.99 -1.69 -17.49
N ARG A 208 -9.55 -2.87 -17.77
CA ARG A 208 -10.86 -3.01 -18.42
C ARG A 208 -11.96 -2.34 -17.59
N CYS A 209 -11.97 -2.56 -16.28
CA CYS A 209 -12.93 -1.94 -15.37
C CYS A 209 -12.84 -0.42 -15.44
N LEU A 210 -11.65 0.16 -15.26
CA LEU A 210 -11.44 1.61 -15.34
C LEU A 210 -11.88 2.20 -16.68
N ILE A 211 -11.46 1.60 -17.80
CA ILE A 211 -11.81 2.08 -19.13
C ILE A 211 -13.32 2.01 -19.34
N LYS A 212 -13.97 0.91 -18.96
CA LYS A 212 -15.42 0.76 -19.11
C LYS A 212 -16.18 1.77 -18.26
N GLY A 213 -15.76 2.01 -17.02
CA GLY A 213 -16.38 3.00 -16.15
C GLY A 213 -16.28 4.43 -16.69
N MET A 214 -15.15 4.78 -17.32
CA MET A 214 -14.86 6.15 -17.76
C MET A 214 -14.92 6.35 -19.28
N GLU A 215 -15.46 5.40 -20.06
CA GLU A 215 -15.43 5.47 -21.53
C GLU A 215 -16.21 6.67 -22.08
N GLY A 216 -17.22 7.13 -21.35
CA GLY A 216 -18.05 8.30 -21.70
C GLY A 216 -17.42 9.65 -21.35
N LEU A 217 -16.36 9.69 -20.52
CA LEU A 217 -15.78 10.95 -20.04
C LEU A 217 -14.96 11.63 -21.13
N LYS A 218 -15.39 12.84 -21.49
CA LYS A 218 -14.68 13.71 -22.45
C LYS A 218 -14.67 15.16 -22.00
N VAL A 219 -13.73 15.91 -22.55
CA VAL A 219 -13.69 17.37 -22.40
C VAL A 219 -14.74 17.99 -23.32
N GLU A 220 -15.58 18.85 -22.79
CA GLU A 220 -16.56 19.63 -23.56
C GLU A 220 -15.98 20.97 -24.03
N TYR A 221 -16.68 21.63 -24.96
CA TYR A 221 -16.25 22.91 -25.53
C TYR A 221 -16.14 24.06 -24.52
N ASP A 222 -16.75 23.93 -23.34
CA ASP A 222 -16.62 24.86 -22.21
C ASP A 222 -15.41 24.55 -21.30
N SER A 223 -14.57 23.56 -21.66
CA SER A 223 -13.42 23.04 -20.90
C SER A 223 -13.78 22.19 -19.68
N SER A 224 -15.06 21.93 -19.41
CA SER A 224 -15.50 20.99 -18.37
C SER A 224 -15.32 19.54 -18.83
N VAL A 225 -15.17 18.61 -17.90
CA VAL A 225 -15.17 17.16 -18.17
C VAL A 225 -16.55 16.62 -17.83
N ARG A 226 -17.20 16.01 -18.81
CA ARG A 226 -18.56 15.47 -18.67
C ARG A 226 -18.64 14.01 -19.10
N ASP A 227 -19.56 13.29 -18.49
CA ASP A 227 -19.96 11.96 -18.91
C ASP A 227 -20.96 12.04 -20.08
N ALA A 228 -21.23 10.89 -20.72
CA ALA A 228 -22.03 10.81 -21.94
C ALA A 228 -23.48 11.29 -21.76
N ASP A 229 -24.02 11.15 -20.55
CA ASP A 229 -25.35 11.63 -20.13
C ASP A 229 -25.41 13.16 -19.91
N GLY A 230 -24.25 13.84 -19.95
CA GLY A 230 -24.12 15.28 -19.73
C GLY A 230 -23.81 15.67 -18.28
N SER A 231 -23.69 14.70 -17.37
CA SER A 231 -23.30 14.92 -15.97
C SER A 231 -21.87 15.49 -15.91
N VAL A 232 -21.67 16.53 -15.10
CA VAL A 232 -20.36 17.20 -14.94
C VAL A 232 -19.55 16.48 -13.87
N ILE A 233 -18.35 16.01 -14.22
CA ILE A 233 -17.42 15.36 -13.30
C ILE A 233 -16.34 16.35 -12.82
N GLN A 234 -15.75 17.11 -13.75
CA GLN A 234 -14.81 18.18 -13.39
C GLN A 234 -15.20 19.48 -14.09
N PHE A 235 -15.05 20.62 -13.40
CA PHE A 235 -15.25 21.94 -14.01
C PHE A 235 -14.13 22.32 -14.99
N LEU A 236 -12.92 21.81 -14.74
CA LEU A 236 -11.76 21.97 -15.60
C LEU A 236 -10.90 20.72 -15.49
N TYR A 237 -10.46 20.17 -16.62
CA TYR A 237 -9.67 18.94 -16.63
C TYR A 237 -8.41 19.09 -15.78
N GLY A 238 -8.27 18.23 -14.76
CA GLY A 238 -7.09 18.21 -13.90
C GLY A 238 -6.82 19.52 -13.14
N GLU A 239 -7.88 20.30 -12.86
CA GLU A 239 -7.87 21.59 -12.13
C GLU A 239 -7.14 22.75 -12.84
N ASP A 240 -6.35 22.48 -13.87
CA ASP A 240 -5.58 23.50 -14.61
C ASP A 240 -5.88 23.55 -16.13
N GLY A 241 -6.61 22.55 -16.65
CA GLY A 241 -7.05 22.45 -18.04
C GLY A 241 -5.94 22.05 -19.00
N LEU A 242 -4.78 21.61 -18.51
CA LEU A 242 -3.63 21.32 -19.36
C LEU A 242 -3.63 19.87 -19.84
N ASP A 243 -3.23 19.69 -21.10
CA ASP A 243 -2.90 18.37 -21.64
C ASP A 243 -1.56 17.89 -21.08
N VAL A 244 -1.53 16.67 -20.55
CA VAL A 244 -0.36 16.03 -19.94
C VAL A 244 0.79 15.92 -20.94
N ALA A 245 0.52 15.65 -22.22
CA ALA A 245 1.55 15.55 -23.25
C ALA A 245 2.18 16.92 -23.58
N LYS A 246 1.41 18.00 -23.43
CA LYS A 246 1.83 19.38 -23.78
C LYS A 246 2.39 20.15 -22.57
N SER A 247 2.19 19.69 -21.34
CA SER A 247 2.54 20.41 -20.10
C SER A 247 3.99 20.20 -19.63
N LYS A 248 4.65 19.10 -20.01
CA LYS A 248 5.96 18.69 -19.46
C LYS A 248 7.05 19.77 -19.48
N TYR A 249 7.14 20.55 -20.56
CA TYR A 249 8.16 21.59 -20.69
C TYR A 249 7.66 22.99 -20.29
N LEU A 250 6.40 23.13 -19.87
CA LEU A 250 5.78 24.43 -19.57
C LEU A 250 6.49 25.17 -18.44
N SER A 251 6.95 24.43 -17.43
CA SER A 251 7.70 24.91 -16.27
C SER A 251 9.22 25.06 -16.50
N ASP A 252 9.75 24.63 -17.65
CA ASP A 252 11.16 24.84 -18.02
C ASP A 252 11.35 26.25 -18.59
N PHE A 253 11.40 27.22 -17.67
CA PHE A 253 11.54 28.64 -17.99
C PHE A 253 12.88 28.99 -18.61
N LYS A 254 13.95 28.24 -18.28
CA LYS A 254 15.28 28.42 -18.85
C LYS A 254 15.27 28.07 -20.33
N PHE A 255 14.79 26.86 -20.66
CA PHE A 255 14.65 26.43 -22.05
C PHE A 255 13.76 27.39 -22.85
N ALA A 256 12.67 27.86 -22.25
CA ALA A 256 11.77 28.82 -22.88
C ALA A 256 12.44 30.18 -23.16
N ALA A 257 13.24 30.67 -22.22
CA ALA A 257 13.94 31.95 -22.35
C ALA A 257 15.06 31.90 -23.41
N GLU A 258 15.83 30.80 -23.48
CA GLU A 258 16.91 30.63 -24.46
C GLU A 258 16.40 30.46 -25.90
N ASN A 259 15.26 29.77 -26.07
CA ASN A 259 14.70 29.42 -27.38
C ASN A 259 13.55 30.32 -27.83
N LEU A 260 13.41 31.50 -27.24
CA LEU A 260 12.28 32.41 -27.45
C LEU A 260 11.95 32.68 -28.94
N PRO A 261 12.91 32.98 -29.84
CA PRO A 261 12.60 33.25 -31.24
C PRO A 261 12.03 32.02 -31.98
N SER A 262 12.55 30.83 -31.67
CA SER A 262 12.08 29.57 -32.26
C SER A 262 10.69 29.21 -31.75
N LEU A 263 10.43 29.42 -30.45
CA LEU A 263 9.10 29.20 -29.87
C LEU A 263 8.07 30.17 -30.45
N LEU A 264 8.42 31.45 -30.63
CA LEU A 264 7.54 32.42 -31.27
C LEU A 264 7.22 32.02 -32.72
N GLY A 265 8.21 31.55 -33.48
CA GLY A 265 8.02 31.02 -34.82
C GLY A 265 7.11 29.80 -34.86
N GLY A 266 7.29 28.86 -33.93
CA GLY A 266 6.49 27.63 -33.83
C GLY A 266 5.03 27.86 -33.40
N LEU A 267 4.75 28.91 -32.62
CA LEU A 267 3.39 29.23 -32.19
C LEU A 267 2.51 29.79 -33.32
N GLY A 268 3.11 30.30 -34.41
CA GLY A 268 2.39 30.68 -35.64
C GLY A 268 1.44 31.88 -35.50
N VAL A 269 1.58 32.71 -34.46
CA VAL A 269 0.58 33.72 -34.04
C VAL A 269 0.62 35.03 -34.86
N ARG A 270 0.89 34.96 -36.17
CA ARG A 270 0.93 36.17 -37.01
C ARG A 270 -0.49 36.69 -37.28
N GLY A 271 -0.93 37.68 -36.50
CA GLY A 271 -2.19 38.41 -36.70
C GLY A 271 -3.35 38.03 -35.77
N ASP A 272 -3.33 36.83 -35.18
CA ASP A 272 -4.35 36.39 -34.21
C ASP A 272 -3.99 36.68 -32.75
N PHE A 273 -2.79 37.23 -32.50
CA PHE A 273 -2.27 37.55 -31.17
C PHE A 273 -3.21 38.49 -30.41
N ASP A 274 -3.71 39.53 -31.08
CA ASP A 274 -4.59 40.55 -30.49
C ASP A 274 -6.00 40.02 -30.21
N LYS A 275 -6.41 38.90 -30.82
CA LYS A 275 -7.74 38.30 -30.61
C LYS A 275 -7.79 37.40 -29.37
N VAL A 276 -6.65 36.85 -28.97
CA VAL A 276 -6.55 35.79 -27.96
C VAL A 276 -6.02 36.32 -26.62
N ILE A 277 -5.21 37.38 -26.64
CA ILE A 277 -4.69 38.00 -25.42
C ILE A 277 -5.77 38.78 -24.69
N SER A 278 -5.96 38.44 -23.41
CA SER A 278 -6.88 39.13 -22.52
C SER A 278 -6.10 39.89 -21.46
N HIS A 279 -6.04 41.21 -21.60
CA HIS A 279 -5.46 42.07 -20.56
C HIS A 279 -6.21 41.99 -19.24
N GLU A 280 -7.54 41.80 -19.29
CA GLU A 280 -8.40 41.64 -18.11
C GLU A 280 -8.02 40.39 -17.30
N ALA A 281 -7.82 39.25 -17.97
CA ALA A 281 -7.41 38.01 -17.31
C ALA A 281 -6.02 38.15 -16.65
N SER A 282 -5.05 38.75 -17.38
CA SER A 282 -3.72 39.00 -16.83
C SER A 282 -3.71 39.99 -15.66
N GLU A 283 -4.62 40.96 -15.62
CA GLU A 283 -4.75 41.90 -14.52
C GLU A 283 -5.42 41.28 -13.31
N TYR A 284 -6.50 40.52 -13.51
CA TYR A 284 -7.17 39.78 -12.45
C TYR A 284 -6.20 38.79 -11.78
N MET A 285 -5.41 38.06 -12.58
CA MET A 285 -4.41 37.13 -12.05
C MET A 285 -3.37 37.81 -11.14
N LYS A 286 -2.92 39.01 -11.52
CA LYS A 286 -2.00 39.81 -10.68
C LYS A 286 -2.67 40.27 -9.38
N GLN A 287 -3.98 40.54 -9.41
CA GLN A 287 -4.75 40.96 -8.23
C GLN A 287 -4.96 39.78 -7.27
N ALA A 288 -5.38 38.63 -7.79
CA ALA A 288 -5.58 37.40 -7.03
C ALA A 288 -4.28 36.96 -6.32
N GLU A 289 -3.16 36.88 -7.05
CA GLU A 289 -1.86 36.53 -6.47
C GLU A 289 -1.40 37.55 -5.40
N LYS A 290 -1.68 38.84 -5.61
CA LYS A 290 -1.35 39.89 -4.64
C LYS A 290 -2.22 39.82 -3.39
N ALA A 291 -3.49 39.42 -3.52
CA ALA A 291 -4.38 39.18 -2.40
C ALA A 291 -3.87 38.02 -1.55
N TYR A 292 -3.63 36.86 -2.17
CA TYR A 292 -3.09 35.67 -1.51
C TYR A 292 -1.78 35.96 -0.76
N ARG A 293 -0.81 36.64 -1.40
CA ARG A 293 0.47 36.96 -0.75
C ARG A 293 0.34 37.90 0.46
N LYS A 294 -0.73 38.70 0.53
CA LYS A 294 -0.95 39.63 1.64
C LYS A 294 -1.69 38.97 2.80
N SER A 295 -2.68 38.14 2.51
CA SER A 295 -3.51 37.48 3.52
C SER A 295 -2.92 36.16 4.01
N GLY A 296 -2.19 35.44 3.15
CA GLY A 296 -1.83 34.03 3.36
C GLY A 296 -3.04 33.08 3.29
N ASP A 297 -4.22 33.60 2.97
CA ASP A 297 -5.48 32.88 2.95
C ASP A 297 -5.84 32.46 1.52
N LEU A 298 -6.09 31.16 1.33
CA LEU A 298 -6.49 30.54 0.07
C LEU A 298 -7.85 31.05 -0.41
N GLY A 299 -8.74 31.47 0.49
CA GLY A 299 -10.08 31.99 0.16
C GLY A 299 -10.14 33.48 -0.17
N ALA A 300 -8.99 34.17 -0.29
CA ALA A 300 -8.97 35.63 -0.45
C ALA A 300 -9.44 36.13 -1.83
N SER A 301 -9.36 35.31 -2.87
CA SER A 301 -9.81 35.61 -4.23
C SER A 301 -9.99 34.30 -5.00
N ASP A 302 -11.00 34.21 -5.85
CA ASP A 302 -11.16 33.07 -6.75
C ASP A 302 -10.03 33.03 -7.79
N PRO A 303 -9.57 31.83 -8.20
CA PRO A 303 -8.55 31.69 -9.24
C PRO A 303 -9.00 32.28 -10.59
N ALA A 304 -8.05 32.82 -11.37
CA ALA A 304 -8.36 33.37 -12.69
C ALA A 304 -9.00 32.34 -13.64
N LEU A 305 -8.63 31.07 -13.52
CA LEU A 305 -9.16 29.96 -14.31
C LEU A 305 -10.67 29.72 -14.10
N ALA A 306 -11.22 30.09 -12.93
CA ALA A 306 -12.64 29.92 -12.64
C ALA A 306 -13.50 30.97 -13.37
N LEU A 307 -12.97 32.19 -13.56
CA LEU A 307 -13.69 33.28 -14.22
C LEU A 307 -13.40 33.37 -15.72
N TYR A 308 -12.16 33.11 -16.11
CA TYR A 308 -11.68 33.24 -17.48
C TYR A 308 -11.19 31.88 -17.99
N SER A 309 -11.96 31.28 -18.89
CA SER A 309 -11.61 30.00 -19.50
C SER A 309 -10.24 30.07 -20.19
N PRO A 310 -9.32 29.13 -19.89
CA PRO A 310 -7.96 29.14 -20.45
C PRO A 310 -7.92 28.86 -21.95
N SER A 311 -8.99 28.27 -22.52
CA SER A 311 -9.10 28.01 -23.96
C SER A 311 -9.26 29.29 -24.80
N ARG A 312 -9.81 30.37 -24.20
CA ARG A 312 -10.14 31.62 -24.89
C ARG A 312 -9.26 32.79 -24.47
N HIS A 313 -8.92 32.89 -23.18
CA HIS A 313 -8.27 34.06 -22.61
C HIS A 313 -6.80 33.78 -22.29
N ALA A 314 -5.90 34.11 -23.22
CA ALA A 314 -4.46 34.08 -22.92
C ALA A 314 -4.13 35.11 -21.82
N GLY A 315 -3.52 34.63 -20.74
CA GLY A 315 -3.31 35.37 -19.50
C GLY A 315 -4.03 34.76 -18.29
N SER A 316 -4.98 33.86 -18.51
CA SER A 316 -5.54 32.97 -17.49
C SER A 316 -4.67 31.71 -17.42
N MET A 317 -3.95 31.53 -16.31
CA MET A 317 -3.08 30.38 -16.07
C MET A 317 -3.21 29.90 -14.62
N SER A 318 -2.74 28.69 -14.33
CA SER A 318 -2.71 28.18 -12.96
C SER A 318 -1.79 29.01 -12.06
N GLU A 319 -2.20 29.17 -10.79
CA GLU A 319 -1.47 29.97 -9.80
C GLU A 319 -0.07 29.42 -9.52
N SER A 320 0.07 28.09 -9.57
CA SER A 320 1.35 27.41 -9.40
C SER A 320 2.35 27.77 -10.51
N VAL A 321 1.92 27.73 -11.78
CA VAL A 321 2.76 28.09 -12.93
C VAL A 321 3.06 29.59 -12.93
N TYR A 322 2.08 30.43 -12.61
CA TYR A 322 2.26 31.88 -12.52
C TYR A 322 3.29 32.27 -11.45
N ALA A 323 3.15 31.72 -10.24
CA ALA A 323 4.07 31.99 -9.14
C ALA A 323 5.50 31.54 -9.47
N ALA A 324 5.64 30.36 -10.09
CA ALA A 324 6.94 29.84 -10.52
C ALA A 324 7.58 30.70 -11.62
N ALA A 325 6.80 31.09 -12.64
CA ALA A 325 7.24 31.97 -13.72
C ALA A 325 7.69 33.34 -13.18
N ARG A 326 6.92 33.92 -12.27
CA ARG A 326 7.25 35.19 -11.62
C ARG A 326 8.56 35.08 -10.84
N LYS A 327 8.71 34.05 -10.01
CA LYS A 327 9.93 33.82 -9.22
C LYS A 327 11.16 33.74 -10.14
N TYR A 328 11.05 32.99 -11.24
CA TYR A 328 12.12 32.92 -12.25
C TYR A 328 12.45 34.27 -12.86
N VAL A 329 11.44 35.06 -13.24
CA VAL A 329 11.63 36.38 -13.86
C VAL A 329 12.27 37.40 -12.88
N ASP A 330 11.93 37.32 -11.60
CA ASP A 330 12.42 38.25 -10.57
C ASP A 330 13.84 37.88 -10.07
N GLU A 331 14.12 36.59 -9.86
CA GLU A 331 15.45 36.06 -9.50
C GLU A 331 16.42 36.16 -10.68
N ASN A 332 15.95 35.83 -11.89
CA ASN A 332 16.71 35.76 -13.16
C ASN A 332 18.09 35.08 -13.00
N PRO A 333 18.13 33.81 -12.56
CA PRO A 333 19.37 33.12 -12.23
C PRO A 333 20.32 32.98 -13.44
N ASP A 334 19.76 32.74 -14.64
CA ASP A 334 20.54 32.53 -15.87
C ASP A 334 20.92 33.83 -16.59
N LYS A 335 20.45 35.01 -16.13
CA LYS A 335 20.69 36.33 -16.75
C LYS A 335 20.25 36.43 -18.22
N VAL A 336 19.34 35.57 -18.65
CA VAL A 336 18.82 35.50 -20.04
C VAL A 336 17.81 36.62 -20.32
N ILE A 337 17.04 37.03 -19.31
CA ILE A 337 16.04 38.10 -19.44
C ILE A 337 16.70 39.47 -19.29
N ARG A 338 16.47 40.37 -20.26
CA ARG A 338 17.02 41.73 -20.24
C ARG A 338 16.50 42.51 -19.03
N ASN A 339 17.42 43.00 -18.18
CA ASN A 339 17.09 43.83 -17.03
C ASN A 339 17.96 45.09 -16.99
N LYS A 340 17.37 46.22 -17.41
CA LYS A 340 18.03 47.54 -17.45
C LYS A 340 18.54 48.01 -16.08
N LYS A 341 17.88 47.61 -14.97
CA LYS A 341 18.25 48.04 -13.60
C LYS A 341 19.47 47.27 -13.04
N LYS A 342 19.72 46.05 -13.52
CA LYS A 342 20.84 45.19 -13.11
C LYS A 342 22.00 45.16 -14.13
N GLY A 343 21.94 45.96 -15.20
CA GLY A 343 22.98 46.00 -16.24
C GLY A 343 23.09 44.73 -17.10
N ILE A 344 22.01 43.95 -17.22
CA ILE A 344 21.98 42.67 -17.96
C ILE A 344 21.36 42.90 -19.34
N GLU A 345 22.15 42.72 -20.41
CA GLU A 345 21.70 42.88 -21.80
C GLU A 345 20.73 41.77 -22.26
N GLY A 346 20.78 40.59 -21.63
CA GLY A 346 19.92 39.43 -21.91
C GLY A 346 20.30 38.70 -23.20
N ALA A 347 19.78 37.49 -23.40
CA ALA A 347 19.91 36.79 -24.68
C ALA A 347 18.98 37.46 -25.72
N ARG A 348 19.48 37.70 -26.93
CA ARG A 348 18.73 38.06 -28.17
C ARG A 348 17.40 38.81 -27.97
N GLY A 349 17.41 39.96 -27.29
CA GLY A 349 16.22 40.84 -27.21
C GLY A 349 15.05 40.31 -26.36
N VAL A 350 15.26 39.30 -25.52
CA VAL A 350 14.23 38.77 -24.60
C VAL A 350 13.92 39.81 -23.52
N THR A 351 12.70 40.34 -23.52
CA THR A 351 12.19 41.26 -22.51
C THR A 351 11.21 40.57 -21.56
N LYS A 352 11.04 41.10 -20.34
CA LYS A 352 10.03 40.59 -19.39
C LYS A 352 8.62 40.54 -20.01
N THR A 353 8.26 41.55 -20.79
CA THR A 353 6.96 41.61 -21.48
C THR A 353 6.80 40.51 -22.52
N ASN A 354 7.80 40.34 -23.41
CA ASN A 354 7.74 39.33 -24.47
C ASN A 354 7.78 37.91 -23.89
N PHE A 355 8.56 37.70 -22.83
CA PHE A 355 8.63 36.41 -22.14
C PHE A 355 7.28 36.04 -21.52
N ASN A 356 6.67 36.96 -20.77
CA ASN A 356 5.35 36.71 -20.17
C ASN A 356 4.27 36.46 -21.23
N ALA A 357 4.23 37.26 -22.30
CA ALA A 357 3.25 37.06 -23.38
C ALA A 357 3.41 35.69 -24.08
N ILE A 358 4.64 35.21 -24.24
CA ILE A 358 4.88 33.88 -24.81
C ILE A 358 4.49 32.78 -23.83
N LEU A 359 4.71 32.96 -22.53
CA LEU A 359 4.23 32.02 -21.52
C LEU A 359 2.70 31.93 -21.51
N ASP A 360 2.00 33.07 -21.59
CA ASP A 360 0.54 33.12 -21.65
C ASP A 360 0.01 32.34 -22.88
N LEU A 361 0.62 32.56 -24.05
CA LEU A 361 0.26 31.84 -25.27
C LEU A 361 0.61 30.36 -25.24
N ARG A 362 1.77 30.03 -24.65
CA ARG A 362 2.21 28.64 -24.52
C ARG A 362 1.27 27.88 -23.60
N TYR A 363 0.84 28.50 -22.50
CA TYR A 363 -0.17 27.93 -21.62
C TYR A 363 -1.46 27.63 -22.40
N LEU A 364 -1.99 28.61 -23.13
CA LEU A 364 -3.21 28.44 -23.95
C LEU A 364 -3.07 27.33 -24.99
N LYS A 365 -1.92 27.22 -25.66
CA LYS A 365 -1.65 26.14 -26.63
C LYS A 365 -1.48 24.75 -25.99
N SER A 366 -1.16 24.71 -24.70
CA SER A 366 -1.04 23.47 -23.91
C SER A 366 -2.36 23.04 -23.26
N VAL A 367 -3.44 23.82 -23.39
CA VAL A 367 -4.78 23.44 -22.92
C VAL A 367 -5.28 22.21 -23.69
N VAL A 368 -5.98 21.33 -22.98
CA VAL A 368 -6.60 20.13 -23.56
C VAL A 368 -7.65 20.50 -24.60
N GLU A 369 -7.74 19.70 -25.66
CA GLU A 369 -8.69 19.96 -26.75
C GLU A 369 -10.10 19.45 -26.40
N ALA A 370 -11.13 20.18 -26.84
CA ALA A 370 -12.49 19.74 -26.69
C ALA A 370 -12.75 18.46 -27.50
N GLY A 371 -13.45 17.51 -26.92
CA GLY A 371 -13.67 16.17 -27.46
C GLY A 371 -12.64 15.13 -27.02
N GLU A 372 -11.56 15.51 -26.32
CA GLU A 372 -10.52 14.58 -25.88
C GLU A 372 -11.09 13.53 -24.89
N ALA A 373 -10.73 12.26 -25.10
CA ALA A 373 -11.22 11.11 -24.35
C ALA A 373 -10.49 10.92 -23.02
N VAL A 374 -10.51 11.94 -22.16
CA VAL A 374 -9.70 12.00 -20.93
C VAL A 374 -9.94 10.83 -19.96
N GLY A 375 -11.15 10.27 -19.93
CA GLY A 375 -11.45 9.09 -19.12
C GLY A 375 -10.69 7.84 -19.58
N VAL A 376 -10.70 7.57 -20.89
CA VAL A 376 -9.97 6.43 -21.47
C VAL A 376 -8.46 6.59 -21.26
N VAL A 377 -7.94 7.80 -21.47
CA VAL A 377 -6.52 8.11 -21.26
C VAL A 377 -6.13 7.94 -19.78
N ALA A 378 -6.96 8.38 -18.84
CA ALA A 378 -6.71 8.17 -17.41
C ALA A 378 -6.74 6.68 -17.02
N GLY A 379 -7.71 5.93 -17.52
CA GLY A 379 -7.80 4.48 -17.29
C GLY A 379 -6.60 3.71 -17.84
N GLN A 380 -6.09 4.09 -19.01
CA GLN A 380 -4.86 3.53 -19.58
C GLN A 380 -3.62 3.94 -18.80
N SER A 381 -3.53 5.20 -18.39
CA SER A 381 -2.37 5.75 -17.66
C SER A 381 -2.21 5.18 -16.24
N VAL A 382 -3.26 4.57 -15.69
CA VAL A 382 -3.22 3.81 -14.42
C VAL A 382 -3.10 2.31 -14.69
N GLY A 383 -3.85 1.79 -15.67
CA GLY A 383 -3.87 0.38 -16.02
C GLY A 383 -2.55 -0.14 -16.60
N GLU A 384 -1.99 0.52 -17.61
CA GLU A 384 -0.75 0.06 -18.25
C GLU A 384 0.44 0.04 -17.28
N PRO A 385 0.73 1.11 -16.49
CA PRO A 385 1.84 1.06 -15.54
C PRO A 385 1.62 0.06 -14.41
N SER A 386 0.37 -0.30 -14.08
CA SER A 386 0.11 -1.36 -13.10
C SER A 386 0.68 -2.72 -13.54
N THR A 387 0.83 -2.97 -14.85
CA THR A 387 1.54 -4.17 -15.36
C THR A 387 3.01 -4.21 -14.97
N GLN A 388 3.64 -3.06 -14.65
CA GLN A 388 5.03 -3.01 -14.18
C GLN A 388 5.12 -3.29 -12.67
N MET A 389 4.06 -2.99 -11.93
CA MET A 389 3.99 -3.22 -10.48
C MET A 389 3.89 -4.71 -10.13
N THR A 390 3.40 -5.55 -11.05
CA THR A 390 3.40 -7.01 -10.89
C THR A 390 4.80 -7.59 -10.75
N LEU A 391 5.79 -6.98 -11.42
CA LEU A 391 7.17 -7.46 -11.53
C LEU A 391 8.12 -6.76 -10.55
N ASN A 392 7.87 -5.50 -10.20
CA ASN A 392 8.80 -4.65 -9.46
C ASN A 392 8.71 -4.72 -7.92
N THR A 393 7.89 -5.59 -7.34
CA THR A 393 7.73 -5.68 -5.86
C THR A 393 9.05 -6.02 -5.13
N PHE A 394 10.06 -6.54 -5.85
CA PHE A 394 11.28 -7.10 -5.27
C PHE A 394 12.49 -6.17 -5.21
N HIS A 395 12.59 -5.16 -6.08
CA HIS A 395 13.76 -4.26 -6.08
C HIS A 395 13.74 -3.24 -4.93
N LEU A 396 12.60 -3.09 -4.24
CA LEU A 396 12.45 -2.24 -3.05
C LEU A 396 12.33 -3.03 -1.72
N ALA A 397 12.49 -4.36 -1.75
CA ALA A 397 12.34 -5.25 -0.58
C ALA A 397 13.35 -5.01 0.58
N GLY A 398 14.19 -3.97 0.50
CA GLY A 398 15.05 -3.51 1.59
C GLY A 398 14.40 -2.52 2.57
N HIS A 399 13.14 -2.15 2.36
CA HIS A 399 12.38 -1.22 3.23
C HIS A 399 11.12 -1.85 3.84
N SER A 400 11.21 -3.10 4.30
CA SER A 400 10.11 -3.87 4.93
C SER A 400 9.65 -3.36 6.32
N ALA A 401 9.83 -2.08 6.65
CA ALA A 401 9.41 -1.55 7.95
C ALA A 401 7.90 -1.25 8.04
N LYS A 402 7.19 -1.18 6.90
CA LYS A 402 5.75 -0.90 6.87
C LYS A 402 5.00 -2.07 6.23
N ASN A 403 4.33 -2.88 7.06
CA ASN A 403 3.40 -3.94 6.68
C ASN A 403 2.10 -3.35 6.08
N VAL A 404 2.22 -2.59 5.00
CA VAL A 404 1.08 -2.04 4.25
C VAL A 404 0.87 -2.93 3.04
N THR A 405 -0.38 -3.20 2.66
CA THR A 405 -0.70 -3.78 1.36
C THR A 405 -0.09 -2.93 0.26
N LEU A 406 0.84 -3.48 -0.52
CA LEU A 406 1.53 -2.77 -1.59
C LEU A 406 1.06 -3.27 -2.97
N GLY A 407 1.23 -2.43 -3.98
CA GLY A 407 1.07 -2.85 -5.37
C GLY A 407 -0.39 -2.95 -5.83
N ILE A 408 -0.65 -3.92 -6.71
CA ILE A 408 -1.97 -4.15 -7.30
C ILE A 408 -3.05 -4.53 -6.28
N PRO A 409 -2.80 -5.39 -5.27
CA PRO A 409 -3.82 -5.68 -4.25
C PRO A 409 -4.39 -4.42 -3.61
N ARG A 410 -3.52 -3.46 -3.27
CA ARG A 410 -3.94 -2.17 -2.74
C ARG A 410 -4.69 -1.31 -3.76
N LEU A 411 -4.23 -1.31 -5.01
CA LEU A 411 -4.92 -0.62 -6.10
C LEU A 411 -6.35 -1.16 -6.30
N ARG A 412 -6.56 -2.49 -6.20
CA ARG A 412 -7.88 -3.14 -6.27
C ARG A 412 -8.77 -2.74 -5.10
N GLU A 413 -8.25 -2.74 -3.87
CA GLU A 413 -8.99 -2.30 -2.67
C GLU A 413 -9.53 -0.88 -2.83
N ILE A 414 -8.70 0.02 -3.38
CA ILE A 414 -9.08 1.43 -3.56
C ILE A 414 -10.06 1.57 -4.72
N VAL A 415 -9.71 1.06 -5.91
CA VAL A 415 -10.39 1.41 -7.16
C VAL A 415 -11.55 0.46 -7.47
N MET A 416 -11.36 -0.84 -7.31
CA MET A 416 -12.30 -1.85 -7.81
C MET A 416 -13.37 -2.20 -6.78
N THR A 417 -12.99 -2.37 -5.52
CA THR A 417 -13.92 -2.83 -4.49
C THR A 417 -14.44 -1.72 -3.59
N ALA A 418 -13.76 -0.57 -3.55
CA ALA A 418 -14.04 0.53 -2.62
C ALA A 418 -14.24 0.00 -1.19
N ALA A 419 -13.24 -0.77 -0.72
CA ALA A 419 -13.39 -1.60 0.46
C ALA A 419 -13.65 -0.77 1.73
N LYS A 420 -14.74 -1.08 2.45
CA LYS A 420 -15.00 -0.56 3.80
C LYS A 420 -13.97 -1.07 4.81
N ASN A 421 -13.66 -2.37 4.70
CA ASN A 421 -12.74 -3.09 5.57
C ASN A 421 -11.49 -3.52 4.78
N ILE A 422 -10.46 -2.68 4.81
CA ILE A 422 -9.16 -2.93 4.15
C ILE A 422 -8.32 -3.95 4.91
N ALA A 423 -7.40 -4.65 4.23
CA ALA A 423 -6.63 -5.72 4.87
C ALA A 423 -5.61 -5.20 5.90
N THR A 424 -4.94 -4.10 5.60
CA THR A 424 -3.96 -3.46 6.51
C THR A 424 -4.35 -2.01 6.80
N PRO A 425 -5.34 -1.78 7.68
CA PRO A 425 -5.73 -0.44 8.09
C PRO A 425 -4.60 0.22 8.90
N THR A 426 -4.26 1.45 8.57
CA THR A 426 -3.24 2.23 9.26
C THR A 426 -3.68 3.67 9.46
N MET A 427 -3.18 4.27 10.52
CA MET A 427 -3.46 5.65 10.90
C MET A 427 -2.16 6.34 11.32
N THR A 428 -1.95 7.55 10.83
CA THR A 428 -0.81 8.41 11.16
C THR A 428 -1.27 9.47 12.15
N LEU A 429 -0.68 9.46 13.33
CA LEU A 429 -1.00 10.35 14.44
C LEU A 429 0.17 11.32 14.63
N ARG A 430 -0.05 12.60 14.33
CA ARG A 430 0.93 13.65 14.64
C ARG A 430 0.69 14.15 16.06
N LEU A 431 1.69 14.00 16.92
CA LEU A 431 1.63 14.50 18.30
C LEU A 431 1.90 16.01 18.36
N ILE A 432 1.63 16.60 19.52
CA ILE A 432 1.93 18.02 19.80
C ILE A 432 3.45 18.22 19.85
N GLU A 433 3.93 19.37 19.35
CA GLU A 433 5.37 19.69 19.22
C GLU A 433 6.12 19.72 20.56
N GLU A 434 5.41 19.95 21.68
CA GLU A 434 5.99 20.04 23.03
C GLU A 434 6.30 18.67 23.65
N MET A 435 5.84 17.56 23.06
CA MET A 435 6.01 16.22 23.63
C MET A 435 7.40 15.62 23.37
N SER A 436 7.95 14.97 24.39
CA SER A 436 9.19 14.20 24.24
C SER A 436 8.96 12.87 23.51
N THR A 437 10.03 12.33 22.92
CA THR A 437 9.98 11.02 22.23
C THR A 437 9.67 9.86 23.18
N ASP A 438 10.00 9.98 24.46
CA ASP A 438 9.72 8.94 25.45
C ASP A 438 8.26 8.98 25.95
N GLU A 439 7.66 10.17 26.08
CA GLU A 439 6.22 10.31 26.29
C GLU A 439 5.42 9.80 25.10
N ALA A 440 5.90 10.05 23.87
CA ALA A 440 5.30 9.52 22.65
C ALA A 440 5.29 7.98 22.65
N LYS A 441 6.38 7.33 23.06
CA LYS A 441 6.44 5.86 23.20
C LYS A 441 5.50 5.36 24.30
N LYS A 442 5.42 6.07 25.43
CA LYS A 442 4.50 5.72 26.52
C LYS A 442 3.04 5.79 26.06
N PHE A 443 2.69 6.83 25.30
CA PHE A 443 1.36 6.97 24.71
C PHE A 443 1.08 5.87 23.68
N ALA A 444 2.04 5.56 22.80
CA ALA A 444 1.93 4.48 21.83
C ALA A 444 1.66 3.11 22.49
N LYS A 445 2.34 2.83 23.61
CA LYS A 445 2.09 1.64 24.44
C LYS A 445 0.68 1.63 25.03
N GLY A 446 0.21 2.76 25.55
CA GLY A 446 -1.12 2.88 26.17
C GLY A 446 -2.31 2.72 25.21
N ILE A 447 -2.15 3.06 23.93
CA ILE A 447 -3.20 2.84 22.90
C ILE A 447 -3.12 1.47 22.23
N SER A 448 -2.00 0.76 22.40
CA SER A 448 -1.80 -0.56 21.82
C SER A 448 -2.67 -1.61 22.52
N LYS A 449 -3.13 -2.61 21.78
CA LYS A 449 -3.91 -3.70 22.35
C LYS A 449 -2.96 -4.59 23.16
N LEU A 450 -3.32 -4.81 24.43
CA LEU A 450 -2.58 -5.66 25.35
C LEU A 450 -3.49 -6.75 25.90
N ALA A 451 -3.24 -8.00 25.53
CA ALA A 451 -3.92 -9.15 26.12
C ALA A 451 -3.24 -9.61 27.42
N LEU A 452 -4.01 -10.19 28.34
CA LEU A 452 -3.46 -10.77 29.58
C LEU A 452 -2.45 -11.89 29.28
N SER A 453 -2.58 -12.58 28.15
CA SER A 453 -1.62 -13.59 27.70
C SER A 453 -0.21 -13.05 27.46
N GLU A 454 -0.04 -11.76 27.15
CA GLU A 454 1.27 -11.17 26.84
C GLU A 454 2.11 -10.90 28.10
N ILE A 455 1.46 -10.82 29.28
CA ILE A 455 2.15 -10.64 30.56
C ILE A 455 2.27 -11.94 31.37
N LEU A 456 1.69 -13.05 30.88
CA LEU A 456 1.70 -14.35 31.53
C LEU A 456 2.95 -15.14 31.13
N ASP A 457 3.76 -15.54 32.12
CA ASP A 457 4.89 -16.45 31.92
C ASP A 457 4.42 -17.90 31.95
N LYS A 458 3.62 -18.27 32.97
CA LYS A 458 3.20 -19.66 33.16
C LYS A 458 1.80 -19.78 33.75
N VAL A 459 1.05 -20.76 33.22
CA VAL A 459 -0.25 -21.18 33.77
C VAL A 459 -0.13 -22.60 34.31
N THR A 460 -0.42 -22.78 35.58
CA THR A 460 -0.46 -24.10 36.23
C THR A 460 -1.88 -24.42 36.67
N VAL A 461 -2.42 -25.55 36.19
CA VAL A 461 -3.75 -26.03 36.59
C VAL A 461 -3.61 -27.35 37.35
N THR A 462 -4.00 -27.37 38.61
CA THR A 462 -4.04 -28.57 39.45
C THR A 462 -5.48 -29.03 39.63
N GLU A 463 -5.79 -30.21 39.08
CA GLU A 463 -7.09 -30.88 39.23
C GLU A 463 -7.04 -31.82 40.44
N THR A 464 -7.96 -31.65 41.39
CA THR A 464 -8.11 -32.54 42.54
C THR A 464 -9.57 -32.93 42.73
N VAL A 465 -9.82 -34.16 43.20
CA VAL A 465 -11.16 -34.64 43.56
C VAL A 465 -11.19 -34.87 45.05
N GLY A 466 -12.18 -34.30 45.74
CA GLY A 466 -12.31 -34.47 47.19
C GLY A 466 -13.53 -33.77 47.75
N LYS A 467 -13.61 -33.64 49.08
CA LYS A 467 -14.71 -32.92 49.72
C LYS A 467 -14.72 -31.44 49.30
N GLY A 468 -15.82 -31.02 48.70
CA GLY A 468 -16.07 -29.66 48.25
C GLY A 468 -16.52 -28.74 49.36
N THR A 469 -16.60 -27.46 49.02
CA THR A 469 -17.15 -26.38 49.85
C THR A 469 -18.62 -26.14 49.47
N ALA A 470 -18.96 -26.35 48.20
CA ALA A 470 -20.31 -26.28 47.64
C ALA A 470 -20.91 -27.68 47.42
N TYR A 471 -20.11 -28.71 47.13
CA TYR A 471 -20.57 -30.08 46.89
C TYR A 471 -19.97 -31.11 47.87
N THR A 472 -20.68 -32.21 48.15
CA THR A 472 -20.19 -33.29 49.03
C THR A 472 -18.95 -33.99 48.49
N GLU A 473 -18.91 -34.21 47.18
CA GLU A 473 -17.73 -34.58 46.41
C GLU A 473 -17.61 -33.62 45.23
N ALA A 474 -16.49 -32.89 45.15
CA ALA A 474 -16.26 -31.87 44.14
C ALA A 474 -14.95 -32.10 43.40
N LYS A 475 -14.95 -31.74 42.11
CA LYS A 475 -13.75 -31.49 41.32
C LYS A 475 -13.32 -30.05 41.53
N LYS A 476 -12.11 -29.88 42.07
CA LYS A 476 -11.48 -28.57 42.29
C LYS A 476 -10.39 -28.36 41.27
N TYR A 477 -10.51 -27.30 40.49
CA TYR A 477 -9.47 -26.82 39.58
C TYR A 477 -8.82 -25.60 40.23
N GLN A 478 -7.64 -25.80 40.79
CA GLN A 478 -6.83 -24.68 41.27
C GLN A 478 -5.94 -24.19 40.12
N ILE A 479 -6.14 -22.94 39.75
CA ILE A 479 -5.46 -22.28 38.64
C ILE A 479 -4.51 -21.26 39.24
N ARG A 480 -3.23 -21.36 38.89
CA ARG A 480 -2.18 -20.42 39.25
C ARG A 480 -1.65 -19.78 37.97
N LEU A 481 -1.75 -18.46 37.92
CA LEU A 481 -1.19 -17.58 36.91
C LEU A 481 0.09 -16.99 37.47
N ASP A 482 1.22 -17.25 36.82
CA ASP A 482 2.50 -16.62 37.11
C ASP A 482 2.76 -15.58 36.00
N PHE A 483 2.96 -14.32 36.41
CA PHE A 483 3.26 -13.19 35.53
C PHE A 483 4.78 -12.96 35.46
N PHE A 484 5.23 -12.24 34.44
CA PHE A 484 6.58 -11.66 34.45
C PHE A 484 6.77 -10.73 35.65
N PRO A 485 8.01 -10.37 36.03
CA PRO A 485 8.24 -9.43 37.13
C PRO A 485 7.52 -8.09 36.90
N SER A 486 6.82 -7.57 37.92
CA SER A 486 6.06 -6.31 37.81
C SER A 486 6.82 -5.12 37.23
N LYS A 487 8.09 -4.96 37.60
CA LYS A 487 8.93 -3.88 37.08
C LYS A 487 9.16 -3.95 35.56
N GLU A 488 9.18 -5.16 35.00
CA GLU A 488 9.44 -5.38 33.58
C GLU A 488 8.18 -5.10 32.76
N TYR A 489 7.06 -5.73 33.09
CA TYR A 489 5.84 -5.57 32.31
C TYR A 489 5.17 -4.19 32.50
N MET A 490 5.35 -3.52 33.65
CA MET A 490 4.91 -2.12 33.82
C MET A 490 5.68 -1.16 32.93
N LYS A 491 7.00 -1.37 32.80
CA LYS A 491 7.85 -0.53 31.96
C LYS A 491 7.61 -0.83 30.47
N GLU A 492 7.39 -2.10 30.13
CA GLU A 492 7.23 -2.50 28.74
C GLU A 492 5.87 -2.12 28.17
N TYR A 493 4.80 -2.24 28.95
CA TYR A 493 3.45 -1.97 28.46
C TYR A 493 2.79 -0.69 29.01
N ALA A 494 3.50 0.07 29.86
CA ALA A 494 2.98 1.28 30.50
C ALA A 494 1.67 1.04 31.29
N ILE A 495 1.58 -0.11 31.98
CA ILE A 495 0.43 -0.50 32.81
C ILE A 495 0.77 -0.49 34.30
N THR A 496 -0.25 -0.62 35.16
CA THR A 496 -0.10 -0.75 36.62
C THR A 496 -0.56 -2.12 37.13
N VAL A 497 -0.17 -2.50 38.36
CA VAL A 497 -0.61 -3.76 38.98
C VAL A 497 -2.13 -3.76 39.17
N GLU A 498 -2.71 -2.60 39.46
CA GLU A 498 -4.14 -2.42 39.66
C GLU A 498 -4.94 -2.74 38.38
N ASP A 499 -4.41 -2.34 37.21
CA ASP A 499 -5.02 -2.64 35.91
C ASP A 499 -5.09 -4.15 35.66
N VAL A 500 -4.02 -4.89 36.02
CA VAL A 500 -3.96 -6.36 35.91
C VAL A 500 -5.00 -7.01 36.81
N VAL A 501 -5.08 -6.59 38.08
CA VAL A 501 -6.04 -7.12 39.05
C VAL A 501 -7.48 -6.86 38.60
N SER A 502 -7.78 -5.63 38.19
CA SER A 502 -9.10 -5.23 37.69
C SER A 502 -9.50 -6.05 36.47
N THR A 503 -8.55 -6.29 35.55
CA THR A 503 -8.78 -7.12 34.36
C THR A 503 -9.10 -8.57 34.73
N ILE A 504 -8.43 -9.13 35.73
CA ILE A 504 -8.71 -10.48 36.19
C ILE A 504 -10.12 -10.55 36.80
N GLU A 505 -10.45 -9.63 37.71
CA GLU A 505 -11.75 -9.58 38.41
C GLU A 505 -12.92 -9.41 37.44
N HIS A 506 -12.84 -8.43 36.53
CA HIS A 506 -13.99 -8.02 35.71
C HIS A 506 -14.03 -8.65 34.32
N ARG A 507 -12.90 -9.11 33.76
CA ARG A 507 -12.84 -9.65 32.38
C ARG A 507 -12.50 -11.13 32.35
N LEU A 508 -11.39 -11.55 32.98
CA LEU A 508 -10.92 -12.93 32.89
C LEU A 508 -11.88 -13.92 33.56
N LEU A 509 -12.21 -13.69 34.83
CA LEU A 509 -12.99 -14.64 35.61
C LEU A 509 -14.41 -14.83 35.05
N PRO A 510 -15.18 -13.77 34.71
CA PRO A 510 -16.49 -13.93 34.08
C PRO A 510 -16.43 -14.68 32.74
N ARG A 511 -15.44 -14.38 31.89
CA ARG A 511 -15.29 -15.04 30.58
C ARG A 511 -14.89 -16.50 30.72
N LEU A 512 -13.95 -16.81 31.61
CA LEU A 512 -13.55 -18.18 31.89
C LEU A 512 -14.74 -19.00 32.38
N GLN A 513 -15.56 -18.43 33.24
CA GLN A 513 -16.76 -19.12 33.74
C GLN A 513 -17.81 -19.34 32.64
N ALA A 514 -18.08 -18.33 31.81
CA ALA A 514 -18.98 -18.46 30.67
C ALA A 514 -18.52 -19.56 29.70
N MET A 515 -17.22 -19.59 29.36
CA MET A 515 -16.64 -20.63 28.50
C MET A 515 -16.69 -22.02 29.16
N THR A 516 -16.39 -22.11 30.46
CA THR A 516 -16.46 -23.38 31.18
C THR A 516 -17.88 -23.93 31.23
N ARG A 517 -18.88 -23.08 31.50
CA ARG A 517 -20.30 -23.47 31.49
C ARG A 517 -20.78 -23.88 30.11
N LYS A 518 -20.33 -23.19 29.06
CA LYS A 518 -20.62 -23.57 27.67
C LYS A 518 -20.06 -24.95 27.33
N GLU A 519 -18.82 -25.23 27.72
CA GLU A 519 -18.18 -26.54 27.52
C GLU A 519 -18.85 -27.65 28.35
N LEU A 520 -19.23 -27.35 29.60
CA LEU A 520 -20.00 -28.27 30.45
C LEU A 520 -21.37 -28.59 29.86
N LYS A 521 -22.08 -27.58 29.33
CA LYS A 521 -23.37 -27.77 28.66
C LYS A 521 -23.22 -28.63 27.41
N LYS A 522 -22.23 -28.33 26.55
CA LYS A 522 -21.94 -29.12 25.35
C LYS A 522 -21.72 -30.60 25.66
N ARG A 523 -20.92 -30.90 26.70
CA ARG A 523 -20.65 -32.29 27.13
C ARG A 523 -21.82 -32.94 27.88
N GLY A 524 -22.64 -32.15 28.58
CA GLY A 524 -23.88 -32.60 29.21
C GLY A 524 -24.92 -32.99 28.17
N ASP A 525 -25.07 -32.17 27.13
CA ASP A 525 -25.95 -32.43 25.99
C ASP A 525 -25.47 -33.68 25.21
N GLU A 526 -24.17 -33.86 24.99
CA GLU A 526 -23.60 -35.10 24.42
C GLU A 526 -23.90 -36.37 25.25
N LYS A 527 -23.97 -36.26 26.59
CA LYS A 527 -24.42 -37.36 27.46
C LYS A 527 -25.93 -37.62 27.32
N SER A 528 -26.73 -36.58 27.13
CA SER A 528 -28.18 -36.71 26.91
C SER A 528 -28.53 -37.31 25.55
N VAL A 529 -27.78 -36.95 24.50
CA VAL A 529 -27.89 -37.50 23.14
C VAL A 529 -27.46 -38.97 23.08
N LYS A 530 -26.59 -39.44 24.00
CA LYS A 530 -26.28 -40.87 24.15
C LYS A 530 -27.33 -41.66 24.93
N ALA A 531 -28.25 -41.00 25.62
CA ALA A 531 -29.29 -41.62 26.45
C ALA A 531 -30.71 -41.55 25.83
N GLY A 532 -30.94 -40.71 24.82
CA GLY A 532 -32.18 -40.63 24.05
C GLY A 532 -31.97 -40.96 22.58
N ASP A 533 -32.64 -42.01 22.11
CA ASP A 533 -32.89 -42.38 20.72
C ASP A 533 -31.70 -42.52 19.75
N LYS A 534 -31.24 -43.77 19.62
CA LYS A 534 -30.67 -44.21 18.35
C LYS A 534 -31.77 -44.27 17.28
N ALA A 535 -31.44 -43.70 16.12
CA ALA A 535 -32.08 -43.82 14.82
C ALA A 535 -33.13 -42.76 14.47
N LYS A 536 -32.66 -41.61 13.96
CA LYS A 536 -32.85 -41.23 12.55
C LYS A 536 -32.17 -39.89 12.22
N ALA A 537 -31.51 -39.90 11.06
CA ALA A 537 -31.10 -38.77 10.22
C ALA A 537 -29.77 -38.04 10.54
N SER A 538 -28.87 -38.17 9.55
CA SER A 538 -27.72 -37.34 9.16
C SER A 538 -26.60 -37.15 10.18
N ASP A 539 -25.66 -38.10 10.18
CA ASP A 539 -24.27 -37.81 10.53
C ASP A 539 -23.37 -38.39 9.42
N ALA A 540 -23.45 -37.77 8.25
CA ALA A 540 -22.28 -37.74 7.40
C ALA A 540 -21.28 -36.87 8.15
N MET A 541 -20.27 -37.48 8.76
CA MET A 541 -19.05 -36.75 9.09
C MET A 541 -18.69 -35.95 7.83
N PRO A 542 -18.54 -34.61 7.90
CA PRO A 542 -18.08 -33.89 6.73
C PRO A 542 -16.72 -34.47 6.36
N GLU A 543 -16.60 -34.97 5.13
CA GLU A 543 -15.30 -35.30 4.56
C GLU A 543 -14.41 -34.08 4.75
N ILE A 544 -13.27 -34.28 5.41
CA ILE A 544 -12.27 -33.25 5.63
C ILE A 544 -11.97 -32.62 4.26
N GLY A 545 -12.42 -31.37 4.06
CA GLY A 545 -12.31 -30.67 2.77
C GLY A 545 -13.62 -30.13 2.17
N LYS A 546 -14.81 -30.40 2.73
CA LYS A 546 -16.07 -29.77 2.27
C LYS A 546 -16.84 -29.12 3.43
N SER A 547 -17.02 -27.81 3.36
CA SER A 547 -17.83 -27.04 4.31
C SER A 547 -19.32 -27.33 4.11
N ALA A 548 -20.01 -27.69 5.20
CA ALA A 548 -21.46 -27.82 5.23
C ALA A 548 -22.11 -26.44 5.42
N GLY A 549 -22.84 -25.98 4.40
CA GLY A 549 -23.66 -24.78 4.42
C GLY A 549 -24.14 -24.48 3.01
N ALA A 550 -25.39 -24.83 2.71
CA ALA A 550 -25.99 -24.67 1.40
C ALA A 550 -26.00 -23.19 0.97
N THR A 551 -25.05 -22.86 0.09
CA THR A 551 -25.28 -21.97 -1.05
C THR A 551 -25.12 -22.90 -2.25
N GLU A 552 -26.06 -22.92 -3.18
CA GLU A 552 -25.97 -23.72 -4.40
C GLU A 552 -24.68 -23.37 -5.15
N GLN A 553 -23.61 -24.12 -4.89
CA GLN A 553 -22.49 -24.22 -5.80
C GLN A 553 -22.88 -25.29 -6.82
N GLU A 554 -23.30 -24.81 -7.99
CA GLU A 554 -23.35 -25.64 -9.19
C GLU A 554 -22.00 -26.35 -9.35
N SER A 555 -22.11 -27.62 -9.68
CA SER A 555 -21.01 -28.54 -9.96
C SER A 555 -20.02 -27.95 -10.97
N GLY A 556 -18.85 -27.54 -10.49
CA GLY A 556 -17.64 -27.55 -11.30
C GLY A 556 -17.45 -28.96 -11.85
N ARG A 557 -17.45 -29.09 -13.18
CA ARG A 557 -17.20 -30.35 -13.87
C ARG A 557 -15.87 -30.94 -13.37
N PRO A 558 -15.83 -32.23 -12.99
CA PRO A 558 -14.57 -32.94 -12.84
C PRO A 558 -13.87 -32.99 -14.21
N GLU A 559 -12.57 -32.77 -14.23
CA GLU A 559 -11.74 -32.96 -15.42
C GLU A 559 -11.86 -34.39 -15.97
N GLY A 560 -11.82 -34.50 -17.30
CA GLY A 560 -11.46 -35.72 -18.00
C GLY A 560 -12.62 -36.58 -18.48
N ASP A 561 -13.20 -36.22 -19.63
CA ASP A 561 -13.57 -37.24 -20.62
C ASP A 561 -13.47 -36.67 -22.04
N ALA A 562 -12.85 -37.47 -22.89
CA ALA A 562 -12.23 -37.12 -24.15
C ALA A 562 -13.21 -36.84 -25.29
N GLU A 563 -12.89 -35.83 -26.11
CA GLU A 563 -13.05 -35.93 -27.57
C GLU A 563 -11.87 -35.25 -28.28
N GLY A 564 -10.90 -36.08 -28.69
CA GLY A 564 -10.22 -35.99 -29.98
C GLY A 564 -9.32 -34.80 -30.27
N GLY A 565 -8.05 -34.91 -29.86
CA GLY A 565 -6.95 -34.12 -30.40
C GLY A 565 -5.62 -34.55 -29.78
N ASP A 566 -5.05 -35.64 -30.29
CA ASP A 566 -3.65 -36.03 -30.03
C ASP A 566 -2.73 -34.82 -30.23
N ASP A 567 -1.96 -34.47 -29.20
CA ASP A 567 -0.50 -34.28 -29.32
C ASP A 567 0.08 -33.96 -27.93
N ASP A 568 0.30 -35.02 -27.15
CA ASP A 568 1.48 -35.07 -26.29
C ASP A 568 2.68 -35.33 -27.21
N SER A 569 3.46 -34.28 -27.47
CA SER A 569 4.86 -34.45 -27.87
C SER A 569 5.74 -33.49 -27.09
N ASP A 570 6.48 -34.08 -26.15
CA ASP A 570 7.80 -33.63 -25.76
C ASP A 570 8.62 -33.37 -27.02
N ALA A 571 8.79 -32.10 -27.38
CA ALA A 571 9.80 -31.65 -28.31
C ALA A 571 10.59 -30.54 -27.64
N GLU A 572 11.82 -30.88 -27.23
CA GLU A 572 12.88 -29.92 -26.96
C GLU A 572 12.96 -28.92 -28.13
N GLY A 573 12.61 -27.66 -27.89
CA GLY A 573 12.61 -26.63 -28.94
C GLY A 573 11.93 -25.34 -28.53
N ASP A 574 12.67 -24.54 -27.75
CA ASP A 574 12.72 -23.06 -27.73
C ASP A 574 11.54 -22.26 -28.33
N ASP A 575 10.83 -21.55 -27.43
CA ASP A 575 10.49 -20.12 -27.54
C ASP A 575 9.85 -19.60 -28.86
N ASP A 576 8.64 -20.06 -29.20
CA ASP A 576 7.77 -19.34 -30.16
C ASP A 576 6.65 -18.57 -29.44
N ALA A 577 7.03 -17.44 -28.84
CA ALA A 577 6.16 -16.46 -28.19
C ALA A 577 5.03 -15.90 -29.08
N THR A 578 5.03 -16.21 -30.38
CA THR A 578 4.03 -15.72 -31.34
C THR A 578 2.77 -16.60 -31.36
N ARG A 579 2.89 -17.91 -31.15
CA ARG A 579 1.75 -18.84 -31.20
C ARG A 579 0.94 -18.85 -29.90
N ASP A 580 1.61 -18.65 -28.76
CA ASP A 580 0.96 -18.54 -27.45
C ASP A 580 0.21 -17.22 -27.26
N LYS A 581 0.68 -16.11 -27.88
CA LYS A 581 -0.05 -14.84 -27.92
C LYS A 581 -1.42 -14.96 -28.59
N ALA A 582 -1.53 -15.80 -29.63
CA ALA A 582 -2.80 -16.03 -30.32
C ALA A 582 -3.78 -16.90 -29.49
N LYS A 583 -3.26 -17.83 -28.67
CA LYS A 583 -4.07 -18.60 -27.70
C LYS A 583 -4.49 -17.76 -26.49
N SER A 584 -3.61 -16.89 -25.99
CA SER A 584 -3.87 -15.97 -24.87
C SER A 584 -5.06 -15.04 -25.15
N ASN A 585 -5.16 -14.46 -26.35
CA ASN A 585 -6.32 -13.64 -26.75
C ASN A 585 -7.67 -14.40 -26.74
N ARG A 586 -7.66 -15.74 -26.82
CA ARG A 586 -8.88 -16.57 -26.81
C ARG A 586 -9.24 -17.08 -25.40
N GLN A 587 -8.27 -17.10 -24.48
CA GLN A 587 -8.42 -17.58 -23.10
C GLN A 587 -8.72 -16.47 -22.09
N GLN A 588 -8.63 -15.20 -22.48
CA GLN A 588 -8.91 -14.05 -21.61
C GLN A 588 -10.30 -14.10 -20.96
N ALA A 589 -11.30 -14.66 -21.65
CA ALA A 589 -12.66 -14.82 -21.10
C ALA A 589 -12.78 -15.82 -19.94
N GLY A 590 -11.84 -16.76 -19.77
CA GLY A 590 -11.88 -17.77 -18.70
C GLY A 590 -11.29 -17.29 -17.38
N TYR A 591 -10.36 -16.34 -17.41
CA TYR A 591 -9.73 -15.78 -16.21
C TYR A 591 -10.63 -14.76 -15.48
N GLU A 592 -11.49 -14.05 -16.23
CA GLU A 592 -12.47 -13.09 -15.69
C GLU A 592 -13.43 -13.76 -14.68
N ALA A 593 -13.84 -15.01 -14.95
CA ALA A 593 -14.82 -15.72 -14.11
C ALA A 593 -14.33 -16.12 -12.70
N TYR A 594 -13.01 -16.28 -12.48
CA TYR A 594 -12.46 -16.60 -11.14
C TYR A 594 -12.24 -15.36 -10.28
N GLU A 595 -11.93 -14.22 -10.91
CA GLU A 595 -11.71 -12.94 -10.23
C GLU A 595 -13.04 -12.35 -9.72
N ASP A 596 -14.14 -12.64 -10.41
CA ASP A 596 -15.52 -12.36 -10.00
C ASP A 596 -15.89 -12.95 -8.62
N GLU A 597 -15.36 -14.12 -8.23
CA GLU A 597 -15.72 -14.74 -6.94
C GLU A 597 -15.14 -14.01 -5.73
N GLU A 598 -13.89 -13.53 -5.81
CA GLU A 598 -13.24 -12.80 -4.72
C GLU A 598 -13.94 -11.44 -4.51
N GLU A 599 -14.25 -10.76 -5.61
CA GLU A 599 -14.95 -9.48 -5.59
C GLU A 599 -16.40 -9.64 -5.15
N ASN A 600 -17.12 -10.67 -5.61
CA ASN A 600 -18.46 -10.97 -5.12
C ASN A 600 -18.46 -11.31 -3.63
N ARG A 601 -17.42 -11.98 -3.10
CA ARG A 601 -17.30 -12.23 -1.65
C ARG A 601 -17.07 -10.94 -0.85
N LEU A 602 -16.21 -10.05 -1.34
CA LEU A 602 -15.94 -8.73 -0.73
C LEU A 602 -17.16 -7.80 -0.83
N ALA A 603 -17.81 -7.72 -1.99
CA ALA A 603 -19.02 -6.94 -2.20
C ALA A 603 -20.20 -7.49 -1.37
N ALA A 604 -20.37 -8.82 -1.31
CA ALA A 604 -21.38 -9.44 -0.45
C ALA A 604 -21.09 -9.21 1.04
N ARG A 605 -19.81 -9.17 1.45
CA ARG A 605 -19.44 -8.76 2.82
C ARG A 605 -19.84 -7.32 3.07
N ASN A 606 -19.48 -6.40 2.16
CA ASN A 606 -19.83 -4.98 2.28
C ASN A 606 -21.35 -4.73 2.33
N GLN A 607 -22.14 -5.52 1.59
CA GLN A 607 -23.61 -5.42 1.56
C GLN A 607 -24.29 -6.04 2.79
N ARG A 608 -23.80 -7.19 3.26
CA ARG A 608 -24.32 -7.81 4.50
C ARG A 608 -24.11 -6.92 5.72
N GLU A 609 -23.06 -6.11 5.71
CA GLU A 609 -22.77 -5.15 6.78
C GLU A 609 -23.68 -3.90 6.74
N ASP A 610 -24.26 -3.55 5.59
CA ASP A 610 -25.28 -2.48 5.51
C ASP A 610 -26.63 -2.89 6.11
N GLU A 611 -26.88 -4.20 6.26
CA GLU A 611 -28.12 -4.75 6.83
C GLU A 611 -28.03 -5.03 8.35
N VAL A 612 -26.88 -4.78 8.99
CA VAL A 612 -26.69 -4.99 10.44
C VAL A 612 -26.57 -3.64 11.15
N GLU A 613 -27.72 -3.14 11.61
CA GLU A 613 -27.76 -2.16 12.70
C GLU A 613 -27.20 -2.79 13.99
N GLU A 614 -26.29 -2.03 14.62
CA GLU A 614 -25.82 -2.05 16.00
C GLU A 614 -25.67 -3.40 16.72
N PRO A 615 -24.44 -3.89 16.99
CA PRO A 615 -24.24 -4.68 18.19
C PRO A 615 -24.48 -3.77 19.40
N GLU A 616 -25.54 -4.06 20.15
CA GLU A 616 -25.90 -3.42 21.41
C GLU A 616 -24.65 -3.08 22.24
N ASP A 617 -24.43 -1.79 22.42
CA ASP A 617 -23.40 -1.17 23.23
C ASP A 617 -23.63 -1.53 24.71
N GLU A 618 -22.98 -2.59 25.19
CA GLU A 618 -22.67 -2.75 26.62
C GLU A 618 -21.27 -2.22 26.93
N GLY A 619 -21.06 -0.92 26.71
CA GLY A 619 -19.88 -0.16 27.10
C GLY A 619 -20.15 0.84 28.22
N PHE A 620 -20.50 0.34 29.41
CA PHE A 620 -20.65 1.16 30.62
C PHE A 620 -19.35 1.91 30.98
N GLY A 621 -19.43 3.25 30.99
CA GLY A 621 -18.79 4.09 32.00
C GLY A 621 -17.41 4.66 31.66
N GLY A 622 -17.36 5.98 31.51
CA GLY A 622 -16.19 6.78 31.18
C GLY A 622 -15.01 6.66 32.15
N SER A 623 -13.84 6.98 31.60
CA SER A 623 -12.58 7.14 32.32
C SER A 623 -12.68 8.34 33.27
N ASN A 624 -12.52 8.07 34.57
CA ASN A 624 -12.29 9.14 35.53
C ASN A 624 -10.82 9.59 35.40
N LYS A 625 -10.64 10.85 34.99
CA LYS A 625 -9.33 11.52 34.89
C LYS A 625 -8.69 11.72 36.27
N GLY A 626 -7.36 11.55 36.29
CA GLY A 626 -6.44 12.25 37.17
C GLY A 626 -6.19 11.61 38.52
N SER A 627 -5.11 10.86 38.64
CA SER A 627 -4.42 10.64 39.92
C SER A 627 -3.08 11.39 39.92
N PRO A 628 -2.68 12.00 41.05
CA PRO A 628 -1.51 12.88 41.13
C PRO A 628 -0.20 12.07 41.13
N GLU A 629 0.86 12.69 40.60
CA GLU A 629 2.24 12.19 40.69
C GLU A 629 2.65 11.91 42.14
N PRO A 630 3.34 10.80 42.45
CA PRO A 630 4.06 10.66 43.70
C PRO A 630 5.42 11.33 43.57
N ASP A 631 5.56 12.46 44.26
CA ASP A 631 6.85 13.12 44.51
C ASP A 631 7.74 12.20 45.35
N SER A 632 9.01 12.16 44.99
CA SER A 632 10.02 11.29 45.57
C SER A 632 10.55 11.85 46.87
N SER A 633 10.09 11.32 48.00
CA SER A 633 10.90 11.21 49.23
C SER A 633 10.14 10.39 50.27
N GLU A 634 10.59 9.16 50.55
CA GLU A 634 10.26 8.50 51.81
C GLU A 634 11.51 7.95 52.47
N ASP A 635 11.83 8.60 53.58
CA ASP A 635 12.57 8.06 54.70
C ASP A 635 11.88 6.80 55.24
N GLU A 636 12.70 5.86 55.68
CA GLU A 636 12.33 4.59 56.29
C GLU A 636 11.64 4.84 57.66
N GLU A 637 10.33 4.57 57.78
CA GLU A 637 9.66 4.05 59.00
C GLU A 637 8.11 3.99 58.86
N ASP A 638 7.51 3.14 58.00
CA ASP A 638 6.04 2.88 58.09
C ASP A 638 5.50 1.55 57.44
N ALA A 639 6.28 0.47 57.44
CA ALA A 639 5.91 -0.78 56.74
C ALA A 639 4.83 -1.68 57.42
N ALA A 640 4.33 -1.32 58.61
CA ALA A 640 3.46 -2.19 59.41
C ALA A 640 1.95 -1.93 59.22
N ASP A 641 1.54 -0.67 59.06
CA ASP A 641 0.12 -0.31 58.93
C ASP A 641 -0.43 -0.51 57.52
N GLU A 642 0.39 -0.30 56.47
CA GLU A 642 0.02 -0.61 55.08
C GLU A 642 -0.31 -2.10 54.86
N ARG A 643 0.41 -3.01 55.50
CA ARG A 643 0.19 -4.47 55.40
C ARG A 643 -1.17 -4.90 55.93
N LYS A 644 -1.72 -4.17 56.90
CA LYS A 644 -3.00 -4.46 57.53
C LYS A 644 -4.16 -3.96 56.68
N ALA A 645 -4.02 -2.77 56.08
CA ALA A 645 -4.97 -2.22 55.12
C ALA A 645 -5.07 -3.09 53.85
N ARG A 646 -3.93 -3.51 53.27
CA ARG A 646 -3.88 -4.36 52.06
C ARG A 646 -4.49 -5.76 52.29
N ARG A 647 -4.30 -6.34 53.48
CA ARG A 647 -4.97 -7.61 53.87
C ARG A 647 -6.48 -7.50 54.02
N SER A 648 -6.99 -6.32 54.42
CA SER A 648 -8.43 -6.05 54.42
C SER A 648 -8.95 -5.98 52.99
N ALA A 649 -8.30 -5.20 52.13
CA ALA A 649 -8.68 -5.04 50.72
C ALA A 649 -8.69 -6.37 49.94
N ALA A 650 -7.70 -7.25 50.17
CA ALA A 650 -7.65 -8.57 49.54
C ALA A 650 -8.82 -9.48 49.96
N LYS A 651 -9.24 -9.44 51.23
CA LYS A 651 -10.42 -10.17 51.72
C LYS A 651 -11.72 -9.61 51.15
N ASP A 652 -11.81 -8.28 51.06
CA ASP A 652 -12.98 -7.61 50.49
C ASP A 652 -13.12 -7.96 48.99
N ARG A 653 -12.01 -8.02 48.25
CA ARG A 653 -11.96 -8.48 46.85
C ARG A 653 -12.40 -9.93 46.71
N GLU A 654 -11.86 -10.84 47.54
CA GLU A 654 -12.26 -12.25 47.52
C GLU A 654 -13.77 -12.42 47.80
N ASN A 655 -14.33 -11.63 48.72
CA ASN A 655 -15.77 -11.66 49.01
C ASN A 655 -16.61 -11.14 47.83
N ARG A 656 -16.17 -10.10 47.13
CA ARG A 656 -16.86 -9.60 45.91
C ARG A 656 -16.88 -10.68 44.82
N ILE A 657 -15.74 -11.30 44.52
CA ILE A 657 -15.64 -12.35 43.49
C ILE A 657 -16.53 -13.55 43.83
N LYS A 658 -16.67 -13.92 45.11
CA LYS A 658 -17.55 -15.03 45.51
C LYS A 658 -19.03 -14.70 45.44
N THR A 659 -19.39 -13.43 45.61
CA THR A 659 -20.80 -12.99 45.68
C THR A 659 -21.37 -12.56 44.33
N ASP A 660 -20.51 -12.24 43.36
CA ASP A 660 -20.95 -11.91 42.01
C ASP A 660 -21.49 -13.16 41.27
N ARG A 661 -22.66 -12.99 40.66
CA ARG A 661 -23.36 -14.00 39.86
C ARG A 661 -22.54 -14.45 38.64
N LYS A 662 -21.66 -13.58 38.12
CA LYS A 662 -20.80 -13.87 36.96
C LYS A 662 -19.56 -14.69 37.32
N THR A 663 -19.20 -14.79 38.61
CA THR A 663 -17.98 -15.46 39.12
C THR A 663 -18.27 -16.53 40.19
N ASN A 664 -19.53 -16.93 40.37
CA ASN A 664 -19.99 -17.76 41.49
C ASN A 664 -19.43 -19.21 41.52
N ASP A 665 -18.75 -19.66 40.48
CA ASP A 665 -18.10 -20.98 40.47
C ASP A 665 -16.71 -20.94 41.18
N ILE A 666 -16.25 -19.74 41.59
CA ILE A 666 -14.97 -19.49 42.27
C ILE A 666 -15.13 -19.56 43.78
N VAL A 667 -14.32 -20.42 44.41
CA VAL A 667 -14.38 -20.70 45.85
C VAL A 667 -13.25 -20.06 46.64
N LYS A 668 -12.11 -19.80 46.00
CA LYS A 668 -10.95 -19.13 46.58
C LYS A 668 -10.32 -18.23 45.54
N PHE A 669 -9.89 -17.05 45.96
CA PHE A 669 -9.14 -16.10 45.14
C PHE A 669 -8.03 -15.46 45.98
N ALA A 670 -6.82 -15.42 45.44
CA ALA A 670 -5.67 -14.77 46.04
C ALA A 670 -4.83 -14.11 44.93
N PHE A 671 -4.42 -12.86 45.15
CA PHE A 671 -3.53 -12.11 44.27
C PHE A 671 -2.35 -11.61 45.09
N ASP A 672 -1.16 -11.57 44.48
CA ASP A 672 0.02 -10.97 45.11
C ASP A 672 0.01 -9.45 44.94
N ASP A 673 -0.65 -8.73 45.86
CA ASP A 673 -0.71 -7.26 45.85
C ASP A 673 0.65 -6.58 46.20
N ILE A 674 1.70 -7.35 46.53
CA ILE A 674 3.01 -6.79 46.91
C ILE A 674 3.96 -6.81 45.72
N SER A 675 4.14 -7.97 45.11
CA SER A 675 5.05 -8.11 43.97
C SER A 675 4.33 -8.06 42.63
N GLY A 676 3.02 -8.36 42.59
CA GLY A 676 2.24 -8.41 41.35
C GLY A 676 2.59 -9.60 40.45
N ASP A 677 3.29 -10.61 40.99
CA ASP A 677 3.88 -11.69 40.19
C ASP A 677 2.97 -12.91 40.03
N SER A 678 1.94 -13.08 40.87
CA SER A 678 1.07 -14.25 40.75
C SER A 678 -0.38 -14.04 41.19
N CYS A 679 -1.27 -14.79 40.56
CA CYS A 679 -2.68 -14.88 40.91
C CYS A 679 -3.09 -16.36 41.02
N THR A 680 -3.80 -16.71 42.09
CA THR A 680 -4.32 -18.07 42.30
C THR A 680 -5.81 -18.01 42.59
N PHE A 681 -6.59 -18.79 41.83
CA PHE A 681 -8.02 -18.95 42.10
C PHE A 681 -8.46 -20.40 41.92
N THR A 682 -9.54 -20.79 42.59
CA THR A 682 -10.04 -22.18 42.58
C THR A 682 -11.48 -22.24 42.13
N LEU A 683 -11.74 -22.99 41.06
CA LEU A 683 -13.07 -23.32 40.57
C LEU A 683 -13.53 -24.66 41.16
N GLU A 684 -14.81 -24.76 41.52
CA GLU A 684 -15.39 -25.98 42.09
C GLU A 684 -16.62 -26.44 41.29
N TYR A 685 -16.62 -27.70 40.84
CA TYR A 685 -17.73 -28.33 40.12
C TYR A 685 -18.09 -29.69 40.75
N ASP A 686 -19.30 -30.18 40.50
CA ASP A 686 -19.75 -31.50 40.96
C ASP A 686 -18.84 -32.63 40.42
N SER A 687 -18.53 -33.64 41.24
CA SER A 687 -17.72 -34.80 40.85
C SER A 687 -18.28 -35.55 39.64
N ALA A 688 -19.59 -35.52 39.43
CA ALA A 688 -20.28 -36.14 38.29
C ALA A 688 -20.00 -35.45 36.94
N THR A 689 -19.49 -34.21 36.95
CA THR A 689 -19.16 -33.46 35.73
C THR A 689 -18.09 -34.19 34.91
N ALA A 690 -18.16 -34.10 33.58
CA ALA A 690 -17.13 -34.67 32.72
C ALA A 690 -15.79 -33.95 32.93
N LYS A 691 -14.67 -34.63 32.70
CA LYS A 691 -13.35 -34.00 32.75
C LYS A 691 -13.26 -32.89 31.69
N ILE A 692 -12.80 -31.71 32.09
CA ILE A 692 -12.62 -30.54 31.24
C ILE A 692 -11.12 -30.29 31.03
N LEU A 693 -10.74 -29.94 29.81
CA LEU A 693 -9.40 -29.43 29.51
C LEU A 693 -9.30 -27.96 29.94
N MET A 694 -9.18 -27.74 31.24
CA MET A 694 -9.24 -26.40 31.84
C MET A 694 -8.09 -25.49 31.35
N LEU A 695 -6.90 -26.04 31.09
CA LEU A 695 -5.75 -25.27 30.60
C LEU A 695 -6.07 -24.50 29.30
N HIS A 696 -6.64 -25.18 28.30
CA HIS A 696 -7.02 -24.56 27.02
C HIS A 696 -8.09 -23.48 27.19
N LEU A 697 -9.03 -23.66 28.13
CA LEU A 697 -10.03 -22.64 28.43
C LEU A 697 -9.41 -21.41 29.09
N VAL A 698 -8.43 -21.61 29.99
CA VAL A 698 -7.69 -20.52 30.64
C VAL A 698 -6.82 -19.77 29.62
N GLU A 699 -6.13 -20.46 28.72
CA GLU A 699 -5.33 -19.85 27.65
C GLU A 699 -6.20 -18.98 26.73
N ASN A 700 -7.35 -19.49 26.29
CA ASN A 700 -8.29 -18.72 25.46
C ASN A 700 -8.93 -17.56 26.24
N ALA A 701 -9.17 -17.73 27.55
CA ALA A 701 -9.66 -16.66 28.40
C ALA A 701 -8.62 -15.55 28.54
N ALA A 702 -7.34 -15.91 28.72
CA ALA A 702 -6.24 -14.97 28.83
C ALA A 702 -5.99 -14.20 27.53
N ARG A 703 -6.03 -14.87 26.37
CA ARG A 703 -5.87 -14.23 25.05
C ARG A 703 -6.99 -13.25 24.72
N SER A 704 -8.22 -13.56 25.14
CA SER A 704 -9.38 -12.69 24.88
C SER A 704 -9.52 -11.56 25.91
N SER A 705 -8.96 -11.72 27.11
CA SER A 705 -9.03 -10.73 28.18
C SER A 705 -8.00 -9.62 27.94
N LEU A 706 -8.48 -8.46 27.51
CA LEU A 706 -7.65 -7.30 27.21
C LEU A 706 -7.49 -6.45 28.47
N ILE A 707 -6.25 -6.05 28.78
CA ILE A 707 -5.94 -5.10 29.85
C ILE A 707 -6.19 -3.69 29.34
N GLN A 708 -5.51 -3.34 28.25
CA GLN A 708 -5.67 -2.08 27.53
C GLN A 708 -6.05 -2.38 26.09
N SER A 709 -7.02 -1.63 25.57
CA SER A 709 -7.44 -1.75 24.17
C SER A 709 -8.26 -0.54 23.77
N VAL A 710 -7.83 0.13 22.72
CA VAL A 710 -8.72 1.02 21.97
C VAL A 710 -9.39 0.18 20.87
N PRO A 711 -10.73 0.14 20.78
CA PRO A 711 -11.42 -0.60 19.73
C PRO A 711 -10.89 -0.21 18.34
N GLY A 712 -10.75 -1.18 17.43
CA GLY A 712 -10.25 -0.91 16.07
C GLY A 712 -8.75 -0.66 15.94
N ILE A 713 -8.00 -0.52 17.04
CA ILE A 713 -6.54 -0.37 17.03
C ILE A 713 -5.88 -1.64 17.59
N SER A 714 -4.93 -2.19 16.84
CA SER A 714 -4.15 -3.37 17.23
C SER A 714 -2.84 -2.99 17.93
N GLY A 715 -2.13 -1.98 17.44
CA GLY A 715 -0.88 -1.52 18.03
C GLY A 715 -0.47 -0.18 17.47
N ALA A 716 0.43 0.52 18.17
CA ALA A 716 1.00 1.77 17.70
C ALA A 716 2.49 1.84 17.98
N MET A 717 3.23 2.42 17.04
CA MET A 717 4.68 2.56 17.13
C MET A 717 5.14 3.94 16.66
N LEU A 718 6.28 4.41 17.18
CA LEU A 718 6.90 5.65 16.73
C LEU A 718 7.51 5.46 15.34
N ASP A 719 7.10 6.28 14.38
CA ASP A 719 7.69 6.30 13.05
C ASP A 719 8.89 7.26 13.04
N THR A 720 10.10 6.70 13.17
CA THR A 720 11.33 7.49 13.22
C THR A 720 11.60 8.23 11.92
N ALA A 721 11.27 7.64 10.76
CA ALA A 721 11.50 8.26 9.46
C ALA A 721 10.56 9.45 9.24
N ALA A 722 9.26 9.28 9.54
CA ALA A 722 8.30 10.38 9.44
C ALA A 722 8.59 11.49 10.45
N THR A 723 9.11 11.15 11.63
CA THR A 723 9.51 12.12 12.67
C THR A 723 10.68 12.99 12.19
N GLU A 724 11.66 12.42 11.48
CA GLU A 724 12.77 13.17 10.88
C GLU A 724 12.29 14.13 9.78
N GLU A 725 11.36 13.69 8.91
CA GLU A 725 10.76 14.53 7.87
C GLU A 725 9.93 15.69 8.46
N ALA A 726 9.26 15.47 9.58
CA ALA A 726 8.46 16.46 10.30
C ALA A 726 9.28 17.40 11.20
N LYS A 727 10.57 17.58 10.91
CA LYS A 727 11.49 18.48 11.65
C LYS A 727 11.54 18.18 13.16
N GLY A 728 11.38 16.92 13.56
CA GLY A 728 11.49 16.48 14.96
C GLY A 728 10.17 16.40 15.74
N THR A 729 9.02 16.68 15.11
CA THR A 729 7.71 16.44 15.75
C THR A 729 7.41 14.93 15.75
N PRO A 730 7.15 14.29 16.91
CA PRO A 730 6.96 12.85 16.96
C PRO A 730 5.67 12.42 16.25
N ILE A 731 5.81 11.45 15.34
CA ILE A 731 4.70 10.85 14.59
C ILE A 731 4.56 9.39 14.98
N LEU A 732 3.34 8.98 15.36
CA LEU A 732 3.01 7.59 15.61
C LEU A 732 2.28 6.98 14.40
N ALA A 733 2.65 5.76 14.06
CA ALA A 733 1.91 4.91 13.14
C ALA A 733 1.11 3.89 13.95
N ALA A 734 -0.21 3.95 13.86
CA ALA A 734 -1.12 2.98 14.45
C ALA A 734 -1.56 1.96 13.39
N SER A 735 -1.55 0.69 13.76
CA SER A 735 -2.11 -0.44 13.00
C SER A 735 -3.57 -0.62 13.43
N GLY A 736 -4.49 -0.27 12.54
CA GLY A 736 -5.91 -0.13 12.82
C GLY A 736 -6.40 1.31 12.69
N VAL A 737 -7.72 1.46 12.60
CA VAL A 737 -8.38 2.76 12.42
C VAL A 737 -9.53 2.88 13.41
N ASN A 738 -9.51 3.99 14.14
CA ASN A 738 -10.63 4.45 14.96
C ASN A 738 -10.47 5.96 15.20
N LEU A 739 -10.99 6.77 14.27
CA LEU A 739 -10.90 8.22 14.35
C LEU A 739 -11.64 8.81 15.56
N PRO A 740 -12.89 8.38 15.89
CA PRO A 740 -13.60 8.88 17.06
C PRO A 740 -12.82 8.70 18.38
N ALA A 741 -12.22 7.54 18.60
CA ALA A 741 -11.43 7.30 19.81
C ALA A 741 -10.19 8.20 19.88
N MET A 742 -9.58 8.55 18.74
CA MET A 742 -8.42 9.45 18.71
C MET A 742 -8.78 10.91 18.99
N TRP A 743 -10.03 11.33 18.73
CA TRP A 743 -10.49 12.68 19.06
C TRP A 743 -10.55 12.94 20.56
N ASP A 744 -10.69 11.91 21.41
CA ASP A 744 -10.63 12.08 22.86
C ASP A 744 -9.22 12.44 23.37
N TYR A 745 -8.19 12.15 22.56
CA TYR A 745 -6.78 12.42 22.86
C TYR A 745 -6.26 13.74 22.26
N GLN A 746 -7.13 14.74 22.03
CA GLN A 746 -6.75 16.07 21.53
C GLN A 746 -5.68 16.81 22.35
N HIS A 747 -5.49 16.44 23.61
CA HIS A 747 -4.48 16.98 24.50
C HIS A 747 -3.06 16.41 24.24
N ILE A 748 -2.95 15.39 23.40
CA ILE A 748 -1.72 14.67 23.04
C ILE A 748 -1.51 14.68 21.52
N ILE A 749 -2.58 14.48 20.76
CA ILE A 749 -2.58 14.38 19.30
C ILE A 749 -3.13 15.67 18.70
N ASN A 750 -2.54 16.14 17.60
CA ASN A 750 -3.11 17.22 16.82
C ASN A 750 -4.24 16.68 15.91
N PRO A 751 -5.52 16.98 16.19
CA PRO A 751 -6.65 16.43 15.45
C PRO A 751 -6.69 16.89 13.98
N HIS A 752 -6.11 18.05 13.65
CA HIS A 752 -6.14 18.61 12.30
C HIS A 752 -5.14 17.97 11.34
N HIS A 753 -4.25 17.11 11.84
CA HIS A 753 -3.25 16.39 11.05
C HIS A 753 -3.39 14.86 11.15
N LEU A 754 -4.55 14.38 11.60
CA LEU A 754 -4.88 12.95 11.58
C LEU A 754 -5.04 12.47 10.14
N TYR A 755 -4.37 11.38 9.80
CA TYR A 755 -4.48 10.75 8.47
C TYR A 755 -4.70 9.24 8.63
N THR A 756 -5.50 8.65 7.76
CA THR A 756 -5.65 7.19 7.65
C THR A 756 -5.65 6.77 6.18
N ASN A 757 -5.21 5.54 5.92
CA ASN A 757 -5.32 4.94 4.60
C ASN A 757 -6.73 4.38 4.31
N SER A 758 -7.66 4.40 5.25
CA SER A 758 -9.04 4.01 5.02
C SER A 758 -9.86 5.17 4.44
N VAL A 759 -10.11 5.13 3.13
CA VAL A 759 -10.91 6.14 2.43
C VAL A 759 -12.34 6.18 2.95
N TYR A 760 -12.91 5.02 3.30
CA TYR A 760 -14.26 4.91 3.84
C TYR A 760 -14.42 5.62 5.19
N ASP A 761 -13.46 5.45 6.10
CA ASP A 761 -13.49 6.13 7.41
C ASP A 761 -13.32 7.65 7.25
N ILE A 762 -12.50 8.09 6.29
CA ILE A 762 -12.36 9.52 5.95
C ILE A 762 -13.66 10.09 5.39
N LEU A 763 -14.32 9.37 4.46
CA LEU A 763 -15.61 9.79 3.92
C LEU A 763 -16.66 9.96 5.03
N THR A 764 -16.72 8.99 5.94
CA THR A 764 -17.72 8.96 7.01
C THR A 764 -17.52 10.09 8.03
N HIS A 765 -16.28 10.45 8.35
CA HIS A 765 -15.98 11.39 9.43
C HIS A 765 -15.55 12.79 8.97
N TYR A 766 -14.87 12.91 7.84
CA TYR A 766 -14.34 14.19 7.31
C TYR A 766 -15.03 14.66 6.02
N GLY A 767 -15.90 13.83 5.42
CA GLY A 767 -16.69 14.18 4.25
C GLY A 767 -16.03 13.85 2.90
N VAL A 768 -16.78 14.10 1.83
CA VAL A 768 -16.45 13.62 0.47
C VAL A 768 -15.17 14.24 -0.11
N GLU A 769 -14.91 15.53 0.10
CA GLU A 769 -13.70 16.19 -0.42
C GLU A 769 -12.42 15.67 0.25
N ALA A 770 -12.50 15.35 1.55
CA ALA A 770 -11.39 14.71 2.26
C ALA A 770 -11.14 13.29 1.73
N ALA A 771 -12.21 12.55 1.42
CA ALA A 771 -12.11 11.23 0.81
C ALA A 771 -11.52 11.30 -0.60
N ARG A 772 -11.96 12.25 -1.43
CA ARG A 772 -11.43 12.53 -2.77
C ARG A 772 -9.92 12.81 -2.72
N ALA A 773 -9.47 13.67 -1.81
CA ALA A 773 -8.04 13.93 -1.61
C ALA A 773 -7.27 12.69 -1.13
N SER A 774 -7.86 11.90 -0.22
CA SER A 774 -7.26 10.65 0.27
C SER A 774 -7.08 9.62 -0.84
N ILE A 775 -8.06 9.46 -1.75
CA ILE A 775 -7.93 8.58 -2.92
C ILE A 775 -6.72 8.98 -3.76
N VAL A 776 -6.56 10.27 -4.06
CA VAL A 776 -5.41 10.76 -4.84
C VAL A 776 -4.08 10.46 -4.15
N LEU A 777 -3.98 10.73 -2.84
CA LEU A 777 -2.76 10.47 -2.06
C LEU A 777 -2.42 8.97 -1.99
N GLU A 778 -3.41 8.12 -1.77
CA GLU A 778 -3.23 6.68 -1.71
C GLU A 778 -2.82 6.11 -3.07
N LEU A 779 -3.45 6.55 -4.17
CA LEU A 779 -3.06 6.15 -5.53
C LEU A 779 -1.62 6.60 -5.85
N GLN A 780 -1.26 7.84 -5.51
CA GLN A 780 0.11 8.35 -5.68
C GLN A 780 1.12 7.52 -4.88
N SER A 781 0.80 7.17 -3.64
CA SER A 781 1.64 6.35 -2.76
C SER A 781 1.89 4.96 -3.36
N VAL A 782 0.86 4.32 -3.92
CA VAL A 782 0.94 3.00 -4.56
C VAL A 782 1.92 3.02 -5.74
N PHE A 783 1.81 3.99 -6.65
CA PHE A 783 2.71 4.13 -7.80
C PHE A 783 4.11 4.61 -7.41
N GLY A 784 4.20 5.56 -6.47
CA GLY A 784 5.44 6.13 -5.97
C GLY A 784 6.35 5.07 -5.32
N GLY A 785 5.77 4.11 -4.60
CA GLY A 785 6.49 2.96 -4.04
C GLY A 785 7.20 2.08 -5.07
N HIS A 786 6.85 2.19 -6.35
CA HIS A 786 7.46 1.43 -7.45
C HIS A 786 8.32 2.30 -8.37
N GLY A 787 8.55 3.57 -8.01
CA GLY A 787 9.27 4.54 -8.87
C GLY A 787 8.49 4.90 -10.15
N ILE A 788 7.19 4.63 -10.18
CA ILE A 788 6.31 4.94 -11.31
C ILE A 788 5.71 6.31 -11.06
N SER A 789 5.91 7.23 -12.01
CA SER A 789 5.31 8.57 -11.95
C SER A 789 4.08 8.60 -12.85
N VAL A 790 2.89 8.66 -12.24
CA VAL A 790 1.62 8.93 -12.93
C VAL A 790 1.26 10.40 -12.73
N ASP A 791 0.80 11.07 -13.79
CA ASP A 791 0.42 12.48 -13.70
C ASP A 791 -0.82 12.66 -12.79
N PRO A 792 -0.83 13.61 -11.84
CA PRO A 792 -1.94 13.82 -10.93
C PRO A 792 -3.29 14.11 -11.60
N ARG A 793 -3.31 14.62 -12.84
CA ARG A 793 -4.56 14.90 -13.58
C ARG A 793 -5.37 13.64 -13.86
N HIS A 794 -4.71 12.51 -14.09
CA HIS A 794 -5.39 11.23 -14.27
C HIS A 794 -5.96 10.71 -12.94
N LEU A 795 -5.20 10.88 -11.84
CA LEU A 795 -5.59 10.40 -10.52
C LEU A 795 -6.75 11.22 -9.94
N THR A 796 -6.73 12.53 -10.13
CA THR A 796 -7.83 13.44 -9.75
C THR A 796 -9.11 13.12 -10.52
N LEU A 797 -9.03 12.87 -11.83
CA LEU A 797 -10.20 12.48 -12.62
C LEU A 797 -10.83 11.16 -12.12
N ILE A 798 -10.00 10.18 -11.76
CA ILE A 798 -10.47 8.92 -11.18
C ILE A 798 -11.15 9.17 -9.82
N ALA A 799 -10.52 9.95 -8.95
CA ALA A 799 -11.08 10.27 -7.64
C ALA A 799 -12.40 11.05 -7.74
N ASP A 800 -12.50 11.99 -8.67
CA ASP A 800 -13.73 12.76 -8.94
C ASP A 800 -14.85 11.86 -9.45
N TYR A 801 -14.53 10.93 -10.36
CA TYR A 801 -15.51 9.97 -10.84
C TYR A 801 -16.01 9.05 -9.73
N MET A 802 -15.12 8.59 -8.83
CA MET A 802 -15.49 7.73 -7.69
C MET A 802 -16.33 8.44 -6.63
N THR A 803 -16.26 9.77 -6.57
CA THR A 803 -16.93 10.58 -5.54
C THR A 803 -18.09 11.42 -6.07
N ARG A 804 -18.45 11.27 -7.35
CA ARG A 804 -19.47 12.07 -8.06
C ARG A 804 -20.85 12.10 -7.40
N ASP A 805 -21.25 11.00 -6.75
CA ASP A 805 -22.56 10.87 -6.09
C ASP A 805 -22.51 11.27 -4.60
N GLY A 806 -21.39 11.82 -4.12
CA GLY A 806 -21.15 12.12 -2.71
C GLY A 806 -20.72 10.92 -1.85
N GLY A 807 -20.58 9.74 -2.47
CA GLY A 807 -20.16 8.49 -1.83
C GLY A 807 -18.76 8.02 -2.23
N TYR A 808 -18.47 6.74 -1.96
CA TYR A 808 -17.25 6.07 -2.40
C TYR A 808 -17.60 4.93 -3.36
N GLN A 809 -17.74 5.27 -4.64
CA GLN A 809 -18.16 4.36 -5.70
C GLN A 809 -16.97 3.61 -6.30
N ALA A 810 -17.11 2.30 -6.44
CA ALA A 810 -16.08 1.43 -6.99
C ALA A 810 -16.24 1.24 -8.51
N PHE A 811 -15.14 0.95 -9.22
CA PHE A 811 -15.15 0.52 -10.62
C PHE A 811 -15.44 -0.98 -10.71
N SER A 812 -16.67 -1.35 -10.39
CA SER A 812 -17.16 -2.73 -10.39
C SER A 812 -18.52 -2.87 -11.05
N ARG A 813 -18.94 -4.11 -11.28
CA ARG A 813 -20.31 -4.43 -11.71
C ARG A 813 -21.38 -3.79 -10.82
N MET A 814 -21.15 -3.74 -9.50
CA MET A 814 -22.08 -3.12 -8.55
C MET A 814 -22.06 -1.60 -8.68
N GLY A 815 -20.87 -1.01 -8.85
CA GLY A 815 -20.71 0.42 -9.11
C GLY A 815 -21.40 0.88 -10.39
N TYR A 816 -21.42 0.08 -11.45
CA TYR A 816 -22.04 0.47 -12.73
C TYR A 816 -23.55 0.30 -12.80
N ARG A 817 -24.21 -0.27 -11.78
CA ARG A 817 -25.67 -0.38 -11.76
C ARG A 817 -26.36 0.98 -11.92
N GLY A 818 -25.79 2.04 -11.34
CA GLY A 818 -26.29 3.40 -11.42
C GLY A 818 -25.99 4.15 -12.74
N ASN A 819 -25.27 3.54 -13.70
CA ASN A 819 -24.98 4.22 -14.97
C ASN A 819 -26.26 4.43 -15.81
N ALA A 820 -26.34 5.49 -16.60
CA ALA A 820 -27.52 5.81 -17.39
C ALA A 820 -27.73 4.91 -18.63
N SER A 821 -26.68 4.33 -19.23
CA SER A 821 -26.84 3.58 -20.50
C SER A 821 -26.93 2.05 -20.27
N PRO A 822 -28.08 1.40 -20.58
CA PRO A 822 -28.22 -0.05 -20.54
C PRO A 822 -27.22 -0.81 -21.40
N PHE A 823 -26.86 -0.31 -22.60
CA PHE A 823 -25.91 -1.01 -23.48
C PHE A 823 -24.50 -1.05 -22.90
N MET A 824 -24.06 0.00 -22.21
CA MET A 824 -22.81 -0.03 -21.47
C MET A 824 -22.81 -1.15 -20.41
N LYS A 825 -23.86 -1.22 -19.58
CA LYS A 825 -24.00 -2.26 -18.53
C LYS A 825 -23.98 -3.67 -19.14
N MET A 826 -24.76 -3.88 -20.20
CA MET A 826 -24.85 -5.15 -20.93
C MET A 826 -23.52 -5.58 -21.57
N SER A 827 -22.72 -4.62 -22.05
CA SER A 827 -21.42 -4.86 -22.68
C SER A 827 -20.28 -5.09 -21.70
N PHE A 828 -20.46 -4.72 -20.43
CA PHE A 828 -19.48 -4.94 -19.39
C PHE A 828 -19.47 -6.43 -19.03
N GLU A 829 -20.51 -6.89 -18.31
CA GLU A 829 -20.63 -8.26 -17.80
C GLU A 829 -22.10 -8.62 -17.53
N THR A 830 -22.43 -9.92 -17.46
CA THR A 830 -23.79 -10.42 -17.12
C THR A 830 -24.93 -9.84 -17.96
N THR A 831 -24.73 -9.82 -19.28
CA THR A 831 -25.64 -9.21 -20.27
C THR A 831 -27.12 -9.53 -20.04
N VAL A 832 -27.48 -10.80 -19.81
CA VAL A 832 -28.88 -11.22 -19.63
C VAL A 832 -29.49 -10.66 -18.33
N GLY A 833 -28.70 -10.50 -17.28
CA GLY A 833 -29.14 -9.92 -16.01
C GLY A 833 -29.54 -8.46 -16.19
N PHE A 834 -28.65 -7.63 -16.75
CA PHE A 834 -28.94 -6.24 -17.03
C PHE A 834 -30.04 -6.04 -18.07
N LEU A 835 -30.12 -6.92 -19.08
CA LEU A 835 -31.20 -6.88 -20.07
C LEU A 835 -32.56 -7.16 -19.41
N ARG A 836 -32.64 -8.16 -18.53
CA ARG A 836 -33.87 -8.46 -17.78
C ARG A 836 -34.29 -7.24 -16.96
N ASP A 837 -33.36 -6.64 -16.24
CA ASP A 837 -33.65 -5.49 -15.37
C ASP A 837 -34.13 -4.30 -16.20
N ALA A 838 -33.42 -3.95 -17.28
CA ALA A 838 -33.81 -2.88 -18.21
C ALA A 838 -35.19 -3.12 -18.85
N VAL A 839 -35.51 -4.35 -19.27
CA VAL A 839 -36.82 -4.69 -19.85
C VAL A 839 -37.93 -4.64 -18.80
N THR A 840 -37.65 -5.04 -17.56
CA THR A 840 -38.63 -5.05 -16.46
C THR A 840 -38.94 -3.64 -15.99
N GLU A 841 -37.94 -2.77 -15.94
CA GLU A 841 -38.06 -1.36 -15.54
C GLU A 841 -38.59 -0.47 -16.68
N GLY A 842 -38.55 -0.94 -17.93
CA GLY A 842 -38.90 -0.15 -19.11
C GLY A 842 -37.87 0.93 -19.42
N ASP A 843 -36.59 0.63 -19.16
CA ASP A 843 -35.47 1.54 -19.35
C ASP A 843 -35.21 1.82 -20.84
N TRP A 844 -34.61 2.97 -21.15
CA TRP A 844 -34.33 3.41 -22.51
C TRP A 844 -32.91 3.94 -22.63
N ASP A 845 -32.27 3.70 -23.79
CA ASP A 845 -30.90 4.14 -24.05
C ASP A 845 -30.90 5.33 -25.02
N ASP A 846 -30.22 6.41 -24.63
CA ASP A 846 -30.12 7.66 -25.39
C ASP A 846 -29.11 7.59 -26.55
N LEU A 847 -28.36 6.49 -26.65
CA LEU A 847 -27.31 6.26 -27.63
C LEU A 847 -26.27 7.39 -27.64
N THR A 848 -25.96 7.97 -26.47
CA THR A 848 -24.88 8.95 -26.30
C THR A 848 -23.57 8.25 -25.94
N ASN A 849 -23.66 7.23 -25.09
CA ASN A 849 -22.51 6.46 -24.63
C ASN A 849 -21.79 5.74 -25.80
N PRO A 850 -20.44 5.71 -25.82
CA PRO A 850 -19.68 5.02 -26.87
C PRO A 850 -20.08 3.56 -27.10
N SER A 851 -20.30 2.78 -26.04
CA SER A 851 -20.71 1.37 -26.17
C SER A 851 -22.05 1.24 -26.88
N ALA A 852 -23.04 2.04 -26.50
CA ALA A 852 -24.36 2.05 -27.13
C ALA A 852 -24.30 2.41 -28.63
N ARG A 853 -23.45 3.39 -28.98
CA ARG A 853 -23.23 3.79 -30.37
C ARG A 853 -22.53 2.72 -31.19
N ILE A 854 -21.54 2.04 -30.62
CA ILE A 854 -20.86 0.92 -31.28
C ILE A 854 -21.84 -0.23 -31.54
N VAL A 855 -22.64 -0.61 -30.55
CA VAL A 855 -23.66 -1.68 -30.68
C VAL A 855 -24.66 -1.37 -31.81
N THR A 856 -25.06 -0.11 -31.97
CA THR A 856 -26.02 0.33 -32.99
C THR A 856 -25.39 0.74 -34.33
N GLY A 857 -24.06 0.69 -34.46
CA GLY A 857 -23.34 1.09 -35.66
C GLY A 857 -23.38 2.59 -35.96
N ARG A 858 -23.55 3.44 -34.93
CA ARG A 858 -23.52 4.91 -35.05
C ARG A 858 -22.09 5.44 -34.83
N LEU A 859 -21.76 6.58 -35.45
CA LEU A 859 -20.50 7.29 -35.21
C LEU A 859 -20.36 7.65 -33.72
N GLY A 860 -19.18 7.60 -33.11
CA GLY A 860 -18.99 8.06 -31.72
C GLY A 860 -19.20 9.58 -31.55
N LYS A 861 -19.44 10.08 -30.33
CA LYS A 861 -19.48 11.53 -30.01
C LYS A 861 -18.20 12.06 -29.35
N ILE A 862 -17.14 11.27 -29.34
CA ILE A 862 -15.86 11.58 -28.73
C ILE A 862 -14.85 11.88 -29.85
N GLY A 863 -13.93 12.81 -29.62
CA GLY A 863 -12.94 13.27 -30.58
C GLY A 863 -13.57 13.88 -31.83
N THR A 864 -13.22 13.33 -33.00
CA THR A 864 -13.66 13.84 -34.31
C THR A 864 -15.17 13.74 -34.55
N GLY A 865 -15.89 12.92 -33.78
CA GLY A 865 -17.35 12.82 -33.84
C GLY A 865 -18.09 13.77 -32.89
N GLY A 866 -17.37 14.64 -32.17
CA GLY A 866 -17.94 15.59 -31.20
C GLY A 866 -18.66 16.80 -31.80
N PHE A 867 -18.57 17.01 -33.12
CA PHE A 867 -19.20 18.11 -33.84
C PHE A 867 -19.70 17.67 -35.23
N ASP A 868 -20.63 18.45 -35.77
CA ASP A 868 -21.11 18.31 -37.14
C ASP A 868 -20.44 19.32 -38.07
N VAL A 869 -20.21 18.92 -39.31
CA VAL A 869 -19.62 19.78 -40.35
C VAL A 869 -20.69 20.19 -41.33
N PHE A 870 -20.92 21.50 -41.46
CA PHE A 870 -21.85 22.07 -42.42
C PHE A 870 -21.08 22.83 -43.52
N LEU A 871 -21.42 22.59 -44.78
CA LEU A 871 -20.90 23.36 -45.91
C LEU A 871 -21.73 24.65 -46.05
N PRO A 872 -21.13 25.85 -45.99
CA PRO A 872 -21.86 27.08 -46.24
C PRO A 872 -22.27 27.14 -47.71
N VAL A 873 -23.56 26.99 -47.98
CA VAL A 873 -24.11 27.15 -49.33
C VAL A 873 -24.26 28.65 -49.61
N ARG A 874 -23.51 29.18 -50.58
CA ARG A 874 -23.77 30.53 -51.10
C ARG A 874 -25.09 30.49 -51.85
N ASN A 875 -26.13 31.13 -51.30
CA ASN A 875 -27.37 31.38 -52.03
C ASN A 875 -27.05 32.15 -53.30
N GLY A 876 -27.22 31.52 -54.47
CA GLY A 876 -27.07 32.17 -55.76
C GLY A 876 -28.26 33.09 -56.01
N GLU A 877 -28.27 34.28 -55.39
CA GLU A 877 -29.15 35.39 -55.77
C GLU A 877 -28.71 36.70 -55.08
N SER A 878 -27.65 37.31 -55.61
CA SER A 878 -27.49 38.77 -55.66
C SER A 878 -26.30 39.06 -56.57
N GLY A 879 -26.60 39.52 -57.78
CA GLY A 879 -25.59 39.94 -58.74
C GLY A 879 -24.82 41.13 -58.19
N GLU A 880 -23.55 40.95 -57.86
CA GLU A 880 -22.58 42.03 -57.80
C GLU A 880 -21.20 41.50 -58.19
N LYS A 881 -20.72 42.12 -59.28
CA LYS A 881 -19.44 42.04 -59.98
C LYS A 881 -18.36 41.13 -59.37
N ARG A 882 -17.98 40.11 -60.14
CA ARG A 882 -16.61 39.55 -60.08
C ARG A 882 -15.65 40.68 -60.45
N GLU A 883 -14.94 41.23 -59.46
CA GLU A 883 -13.63 41.82 -59.72
C GLU A 883 -12.72 40.69 -60.15
N ILE A 884 -12.45 40.66 -61.46
CA ILE A 884 -11.33 39.93 -62.03
C ILE A 884 -10.09 40.66 -61.51
N VAL A 885 -9.42 40.08 -60.52
CA VAL A 885 -8.04 40.43 -60.24
C VAL A 885 -7.24 39.85 -61.40
N GLU A 886 -6.80 40.71 -62.32
CA GLU A 886 -5.75 40.40 -63.28
C GLU A 886 -4.49 40.05 -62.47
N GLU A 887 -4.16 38.77 -62.39
CA GLU A 887 -2.79 38.34 -62.11
C GLU A 887 -2.01 38.50 -63.41
N ASP A 888 -1.09 39.48 -63.41
CA ASP A 888 -0.09 39.68 -64.45
C ASP A 888 0.60 38.36 -64.78
N GLY A 889 0.55 38.01 -66.07
CA GLY A 889 1.22 36.85 -66.61
C GLY A 889 2.73 36.99 -66.62
N ASP A 890 3.40 35.88 -66.38
CA ASP A 890 4.62 35.48 -67.10
C ASP A 890 4.86 33.99 -66.84
N GLY A 891 4.88 33.18 -67.90
CA GLY A 891 5.25 31.77 -67.81
C GLY A 891 4.61 30.87 -68.85
N ASP A 892 4.97 31.08 -70.11
CA ASP A 892 4.81 30.13 -71.23
C ASP A 892 5.13 28.68 -70.81
N VAL A 893 4.28 27.71 -71.18
CA VAL A 893 4.68 26.55 -72.01
C VAL A 893 3.43 26.00 -72.71
N GLU A 894 3.34 26.25 -74.02
CA GLU A 894 2.51 25.48 -74.96
C GLU A 894 3.16 24.13 -75.33
N MET A 895 2.29 23.23 -75.83
CA MET A 895 2.51 22.07 -76.70
C MET A 895 2.60 20.71 -76.01
N GLU A 896 1.51 19.93 -76.00
CA GLU A 896 0.94 19.09 -77.09
C GLU A 896 1.63 17.73 -77.22
N GLY A 897 0.84 16.66 -77.07
CA GLY A 897 1.22 15.25 -77.23
C GLY A 897 0.40 14.33 -76.36
#